data_AF-A0A9E3XDT6-F1
#
_entry.id   AF-A0A9E3XDT6-F1
#
_cell.length_a   1.000
_cell.length_b   1.000
_cell.length_c   1.000
_cell.angle_alpha   90.00
_cell.angle_beta   90.00
_cell.angle_gamma   90.00
#
_symmetry.space_group_name_H-M   'P 1'
#
loop_
_entity.id
_entity.type
_entity.pdbx_description
1 polymer ?
#
loop_
_entity_poly.entity_id
_entity_poly.type
_entity_poly.pdbx_seq_one_letter_code
_entity_poly.pdbx_strand_id
1 'polypeptide(L)'
;MQRKFYFAIAILSLMLINAAVAQSGASFVNSSGDTLMQVRDDGRVIIGAALANGNAVLDVDAVNNDKGILIPRLSTAQRTAMSGLAATDEGLLVYDETSGSFWYWSGSQWNELANAGAVNSWGLTGNAGTVDGTNFLGTTDNVALDFRVGNNRALRIEPAGVDKPNIIGGNAFNSVSAGVVGATIGGGGEPTFPNQVTASSGTVSGGRKNTAGGFAATVPGGQQNTAGGSYSFAAGIGANALHDGTFVWADNGTTSFGSTAINQFLIRAGGGVGINKNNPATALDVNGTITATAFVGDGSGLTGISGDNLGNHTATQALNLNSNNITNGGTVTATAFVGDGSGLTGISGEANILTDADNDTRVQVEANPDEDIIHAYIKNVEGLQLNQYGLFAPGVFNNDGGTAPVNGAGVRLMWVPTVAALRVGSVNGNQWNNNNFGRYSSVLGGENNSIPYAGFRSSIAGGANNLIQGSGGFIGAGQDNQVTGEYAGIIGGLYNVASGNHSFIGTGQYNTASGLSSMVAGGEDNNAAGNFSTVAGNGNTAASYGEVTLGLFASNYTPASTTTFDAGDRLFAIGNGADAGSRSNALTVLKNGNVGIGTDQPKQKLHVAGDYYGKGHLWFHAFEGDGSSGTAYVQARDNSGSSSISMQLRTQNAGSIVDAVHLSAAGNVGIATATPGNKLTVNGNADIVGTLGIGTIFPANRLSVIGSADFSGNVGIGTTNPTKAKVEIQGSIDAFLSYGWLNGSGNTGTASGTAGYSLYADQRIAAVEFNAFSDVRIKNILGISNAAEDLQTLMDIEITDYTLIDTVARGAQSHKKVIAQQVEAVFPQAVSTITDVVPDIYKRANIENGWVRLATDLQPGEKVKLISKESNAIYEVQAVREGAFQVDLADSDEVFVYGREVDDFHTVDYEAIAMLNISATQAQQRIIAAQQSELAVLKAQVAAQQSEITALKSENNKLASQNRAFENRFAQIEQALQELNGIKLTSAENR
;
A
#
# COMPACT_ATOMS: atom_id res chain seq x y z
N MET A 1 -4.74 64.84 -75.76
CA MET A 1 -5.90 64.37 -76.56
C MET A 1 -5.36 63.27 -77.47
N GLN A 2 -5.46 61.96 -77.24
CA GLN A 2 -6.68 61.13 -77.24
C GLN A 2 -6.48 59.77 -76.52
N ARG A 3 -5.46 59.59 -75.68
CA ARG A 3 -5.25 58.35 -74.87
C ARG A 3 -5.37 58.51 -73.35
N LYS A 4 -5.64 59.73 -72.88
CA LYS A 4 -5.90 60.05 -71.46
C LYS A 4 -7.40 59.97 -71.07
N PHE A 5 -8.25 59.38 -71.92
CA PHE A 5 -9.71 59.36 -71.72
C PHE A 5 -10.32 57.96 -71.49
N TYR A 6 -9.57 56.87 -71.69
CA TYR A 6 -10.05 55.49 -71.47
C TYR A 6 -9.45 54.78 -70.24
N PHE A 7 -8.32 55.25 -69.69
CA PHE A 7 -7.78 54.69 -68.44
C PHE A 7 -8.38 55.36 -67.19
N ALA A 8 -8.87 56.60 -67.34
CA ALA A 8 -9.55 57.34 -66.28
C ALA A 8 -10.99 56.87 -66.02
N ILE A 9 -11.62 56.13 -66.95
CA ILE A 9 -12.98 55.58 -66.78
C ILE A 9 -12.96 54.14 -66.22
N ALA A 10 -11.92 53.36 -66.50
CA ALA A 10 -11.74 52.03 -65.93
C ALA A 10 -11.26 52.05 -64.46
N ILE A 11 -10.45 53.06 -64.08
CA ILE A 11 -10.08 53.25 -62.66
C ILE A 11 -11.20 53.97 -61.88
N LEU A 12 -11.98 54.86 -62.51
CA LEU A 12 -13.19 55.38 -61.87
C LEU A 12 -14.26 54.29 -61.66
N SER A 13 -14.33 53.27 -62.52
CA SER A 13 -15.29 52.16 -62.35
C SER A 13 -14.86 51.14 -61.28
N LEU A 14 -13.59 51.14 -60.86
CA LEU A 14 -13.15 50.44 -59.64
C LEU A 14 -13.24 51.33 -58.39
N MET A 15 -13.20 52.66 -58.55
CA MET A 15 -13.40 53.64 -57.47
C MET A 15 -14.88 54.01 -57.22
N LEU A 16 -15.82 53.44 -57.99
CA LEU A 16 -17.27 53.63 -57.83
C LEU A 16 -18.02 52.35 -57.43
N ILE A 17 -17.32 51.31 -56.95
CA ILE A 17 -17.94 50.36 -56.01
C ILE A 17 -17.64 50.91 -54.62
N ASN A 18 -18.63 51.66 -54.11
CA ASN A 18 -18.84 52.07 -52.73
C ASN A 18 -17.67 51.91 -51.77
N ALA A 19 -17.21 53.06 -51.27
CA ALA A 19 -16.80 53.21 -49.89
C ALA A 19 -17.83 52.56 -48.95
N ALA A 20 -17.59 51.31 -48.57
CA ALA A 20 -17.72 50.90 -47.18
C ALA A 20 -16.30 51.01 -46.62
N VAL A 21 -15.89 52.14 -46.04
CA VAL A 21 -16.10 52.38 -44.61
C VAL A 21 -16.79 51.15 -44.01
N ALA A 22 -16.01 50.22 -43.47
CA ALA A 22 -16.54 49.16 -42.63
C ALA A 22 -17.20 49.83 -41.41
N GLN A 23 -18.42 50.29 -41.60
CA GLN A 23 -19.39 50.40 -40.54
C GLN A 23 -19.61 48.99 -40.02
N SER A 24 -19.76 48.91 -38.71
CA SER A 24 -20.33 47.76 -38.01
C SER A 24 -21.31 46.94 -38.88
N GLY A 25 -20.99 45.66 -39.14
CA GLY A 25 -21.90 44.70 -39.79
C GLY A 25 -21.68 44.38 -41.28
N ALA A 26 -20.56 44.77 -41.91
CA ALA A 26 -20.31 44.52 -43.34
C ALA A 26 -20.11 43.02 -43.68
N SER A 27 -20.84 42.53 -44.70
CA SER A 27 -20.78 41.14 -45.19
C SER A 27 -20.38 41.12 -46.66
N PHE A 28 -19.32 40.39 -47.01
CA PHE A 28 -18.94 40.11 -48.40
C PHE A 28 -19.79 38.95 -48.92
N VAL A 29 -20.65 39.21 -49.91
CA VAL A 29 -21.57 38.22 -50.47
C VAL A 29 -21.16 37.79 -51.89
N ASN A 30 -21.50 36.55 -52.28
CA ASN A 30 -21.30 36.08 -53.65
C ASN A 30 -22.39 36.64 -54.60
N SER A 31 -22.27 36.35 -55.91
CA SER A 31 -23.25 36.76 -56.93
C SER A 31 -24.67 36.18 -56.75
N SER A 32 -24.82 35.19 -55.87
CA SER A 32 -26.08 34.54 -55.50
C SER A 32 -26.69 35.11 -54.21
N GLY A 33 -25.99 36.00 -53.51
CA GLY A 33 -26.44 36.64 -52.26
C GLY A 33 -25.96 35.97 -50.97
N ASP A 34 -25.16 34.91 -51.04
CA ASP A 34 -24.68 34.20 -49.85
C ASP A 34 -23.49 34.93 -49.21
N THR A 35 -23.45 35.02 -47.88
CA THR A 35 -22.34 35.64 -47.14
C THR A 35 -21.10 34.75 -47.15
N LEU A 36 -20.03 35.20 -47.79
CA LEU A 36 -18.73 34.52 -47.87
C LEU A 36 -17.79 34.91 -46.72
N MET A 37 -17.85 36.17 -46.27
CA MET A 37 -17.06 36.67 -45.14
C MET A 37 -17.83 37.77 -44.41
N GLN A 38 -17.84 37.71 -43.08
CA GLN A 38 -18.48 38.71 -42.22
C GLN A 38 -17.47 39.22 -41.19
N VAL A 39 -17.34 40.54 -41.09
CA VAL A 39 -16.60 41.20 -40.01
C VAL A 39 -17.62 41.79 -39.05
N ARG A 40 -17.58 41.36 -37.78
CA ARG A 40 -18.54 41.75 -36.75
C ARG A 40 -17.97 42.85 -35.86
N ASP A 41 -18.88 43.58 -35.21
CA ASP A 41 -18.60 44.78 -34.42
C ASP A 41 -17.79 44.49 -33.15
N ASP A 42 -17.77 43.22 -32.74
CA ASP A 42 -16.99 42.69 -31.64
C ASP A 42 -15.57 42.25 -32.06
N GLY A 43 -15.15 42.58 -33.28
CA GLY A 43 -13.81 42.33 -33.80
C GLY A 43 -13.61 40.92 -34.39
N ARG A 44 -14.66 40.12 -34.47
CA ARG A 44 -14.60 38.76 -35.06
C ARG A 44 -14.68 38.79 -36.59
N VAL A 45 -13.93 37.89 -37.21
CA VAL A 45 -13.91 37.65 -38.65
C VAL A 45 -14.40 36.24 -38.90
N ILE A 46 -15.47 36.09 -39.67
CA ILE A 46 -16.06 34.79 -40.03
C ILE A 46 -15.93 34.62 -41.52
N ILE A 47 -15.47 33.46 -41.97
CA ILE A 47 -15.30 33.11 -43.39
C ILE A 47 -16.01 31.78 -43.63
N GLY A 48 -17.07 31.79 -44.44
CA GLY A 48 -17.80 30.59 -44.88
C GLY A 48 -18.84 29.96 -43.94
N ALA A 49 -18.95 30.39 -42.68
CA ALA A 49 -19.89 29.82 -41.70
C ALA A 49 -21.28 30.52 -41.69
N ALA A 50 -22.37 29.76 -41.50
CA ALA A 50 -23.71 30.30 -41.23
C ALA A 50 -23.94 30.64 -39.74
N LEU A 51 -23.14 30.08 -38.82
CA LEU A 51 -23.22 30.28 -37.37
C LEU A 51 -21.81 30.43 -36.77
N ALA A 52 -21.47 31.64 -36.33
CA ALA A 52 -20.15 31.96 -35.77
C ALA A 52 -19.93 31.40 -34.38
N ASN A 53 -18.76 30.82 -34.13
CA ASN A 53 -18.33 30.47 -32.78
C ASN A 53 -18.13 31.74 -31.93
N GLY A 54 -18.77 31.80 -30.76
CA GLY A 54 -18.73 32.93 -29.83
C GLY A 54 -17.33 33.27 -29.33
N ASN A 55 -16.42 32.29 -29.32
CA ASN A 55 -15.10 32.40 -28.69
C ASN A 55 -13.95 32.57 -29.69
N ALA A 56 -14.21 32.56 -31.00
CA ALA A 56 -13.17 32.68 -32.03
C ALA A 56 -13.14 34.10 -32.63
N VAL A 57 -11.96 34.73 -32.63
CA VAL A 57 -11.74 36.02 -33.30
C VAL A 57 -11.61 35.85 -34.82
N LEU A 58 -11.12 34.69 -35.28
CA LEU A 58 -11.17 34.28 -36.68
C LEU A 58 -11.80 32.89 -36.75
N ASP A 59 -12.95 32.79 -37.40
CA ASP A 59 -13.71 31.54 -37.60
C ASP A 59 -13.78 31.24 -39.11
N VAL A 60 -13.12 30.17 -39.54
CA VAL A 60 -13.09 29.76 -40.95
C VAL A 60 -13.74 28.40 -41.06
N ASP A 61 -14.98 28.38 -41.54
CA ASP A 61 -15.80 27.18 -41.71
C ASP A 61 -16.06 26.96 -43.20
N ALA A 62 -15.54 25.86 -43.74
CA ALA A 62 -15.75 25.54 -45.14
C ALA A 62 -17.09 24.80 -45.28
N VAL A 63 -18.02 25.33 -46.08
CA VAL A 63 -19.39 24.80 -46.29
C VAL A 63 -19.47 23.28 -46.55
N ASN A 64 -18.41 22.66 -47.09
CA ASN A 64 -18.34 21.23 -47.39
C ASN A 64 -17.31 20.44 -46.55
N ASN A 65 -16.69 21.04 -45.53
CA ASN A 65 -15.63 20.44 -44.70
C ASN A 65 -14.42 19.88 -45.49
N ASP A 66 -14.20 20.32 -46.73
CA ASP A 66 -13.17 19.79 -47.67
C ASP A 66 -12.04 20.80 -47.98
N LYS A 67 -11.92 21.86 -47.17
CA LYS A 67 -10.88 22.90 -47.26
C LYS A 67 -10.24 23.09 -45.89
N GLY A 68 -8.97 23.48 -45.87
CA GLY A 68 -8.24 23.84 -44.65
C GLY A 68 -7.56 25.21 -44.81
N ILE A 69 -6.98 25.72 -43.72
CA ILE A 69 -6.21 26.98 -43.72
C ILE A 69 -4.75 26.65 -44.01
N LEU A 70 -4.17 27.30 -45.03
CA LEU A 70 -2.73 27.20 -45.31
C LEU A 70 -1.97 28.20 -44.42
N ILE A 71 -1.32 27.69 -43.37
CA ILE A 71 -0.47 28.48 -42.46
C ILE A 71 0.91 28.71 -43.11
N PRO A 72 1.64 29.81 -42.80
CA PRO A 72 2.96 30.07 -43.38
C PRO A 72 3.92 28.88 -43.25
N ARG A 73 4.53 28.52 -44.37
CA ARG A 73 5.41 27.36 -44.51
C ARG A 73 6.86 27.83 -44.60
N LEU A 74 7.70 27.36 -43.68
CA LEU A 74 9.10 27.76 -43.55
C LEU A 74 9.96 26.50 -43.43
N SER A 75 11.16 26.48 -44.01
CA SER A 75 12.16 25.49 -43.58
C SER A 75 12.59 25.74 -42.13
N THR A 76 13.19 24.75 -41.46
CA THR A 76 13.71 24.93 -40.09
C THR A 76 14.67 26.12 -40.01
N ALA A 77 15.55 26.27 -41.01
CA ALA A 77 16.47 27.39 -41.09
C ALA A 77 15.74 28.74 -41.18
N GLN A 78 14.67 28.82 -41.98
CA GLN A 78 13.86 30.04 -42.12
C GLN A 78 13.08 30.37 -40.85
N ARG A 79 12.49 29.37 -40.16
CA ARG A 79 11.81 29.57 -38.87
C ARG A 79 12.77 30.06 -37.79
N THR A 80 13.94 29.43 -37.66
CA THR A 80 14.94 29.83 -36.65
C THR A 80 15.62 31.17 -36.96
N ALA A 81 15.62 31.59 -38.22
CA ALA A 81 16.19 32.88 -38.65
C ALA A 81 15.21 34.06 -38.53
N MET A 82 13.96 33.81 -38.13
CA MET A 82 13.01 34.89 -37.84
C MET A 82 13.55 35.73 -36.68
N SER A 83 13.79 37.01 -36.93
CA SER A 83 14.36 37.96 -35.98
C SER A 83 13.32 39.01 -35.59
N GLY A 84 13.42 39.52 -34.35
CA GLY A 84 12.49 40.53 -33.83
C GLY A 84 11.25 39.99 -33.13
N LEU A 85 11.16 38.67 -32.90
CA LEU A 85 10.07 38.07 -32.13
C LEU A 85 10.19 38.41 -30.63
N ALA A 86 9.12 38.95 -30.07
CA ALA A 86 9.01 39.33 -28.66
C ALA A 86 7.95 38.47 -27.93
N ALA A 87 7.78 38.70 -26.63
CA ALA A 87 6.74 38.04 -25.84
C ALA A 87 5.32 38.34 -26.36
N THR A 88 5.13 39.50 -27.01
CA THR A 88 3.84 39.91 -27.61
C THR A 88 3.45 39.09 -28.84
N ASP A 89 4.38 38.34 -29.43
CA ASP A 89 4.13 37.49 -30.60
C ASP A 89 3.78 36.05 -30.22
N GLU A 90 3.53 35.79 -28.92
CA GLU A 90 3.11 34.47 -28.42
C GLU A 90 1.86 33.96 -29.16
N GLY A 91 1.91 32.70 -29.58
CA GLY A 91 0.86 32.06 -30.37
C GLY A 91 1.06 32.13 -31.88
N LEU A 92 2.12 32.77 -32.38
CA LEU A 92 2.46 32.75 -33.81
C LEU A 92 2.68 31.31 -34.30
N LEU A 93 1.82 30.82 -35.20
CA LEU A 93 1.84 29.45 -35.72
C LEU A 93 2.47 29.41 -37.12
N VAL A 94 3.39 28.47 -37.34
CA VAL A 94 4.02 28.18 -38.63
C VAL A 94 4.03 26.66 -38.87
N TYR A 95 4.10 26.25 -40.14
CA TYR A 95 4.39 24.87 -40.50
C TYR A 95 5.84 24.78 -40.97
N ASP A 96 6.66 24.01 -40.25
CA ASP A 96 8.07 23.82 -40.57
C ASP A 96 8.20 22.69 -41.60
N GLU A 97 8.49 23.02 -42.86
CA GLU A 97 8.56 22.06 -43.97
C GLU A 97 9.74 21.11 -43.88
N THR A 98 10.78 21.44 -43.10
CA THR A 98 11.95 20.56 -42.92
C THR A 98 11.68 19.51 -41.84
N SER A 99 11.02 19.89 -40.74
CA SER A 99 10.60 18.95 -39.70
C SER A 99 9.26 18.27 -39.98
N GLY A 100 8.46 18.82 -40.90
CA GLY A 100 7.15 18.28 -41.27
C GLY A 100 6.08 18.47 -40.21
N SER A 101 6.19 19.48 -39.35
CA SER A 101 5.29 19.69 -38.21
C SER A 101 4.91 21.14 -37.98
N PHE A 102 3.85 21.36 -37.21
CA PHE A 102 3.43 22.69 -36.78
C PHE A 102 4.27 23.16 -35.59
N TRP A 103 4.66 24.43 -35.59
CA TRP A 103 5.41 25.07 -34.51
C TRP A 103 4.73 26.38 -34.13
N TYR A 104 4.69 26.68 -32.83
CA TYR A 104 4.20 27.95 -32.31
C TYR A 104 5.27 28.68 -31.50
N TRP A 105 5.27 30.00 -31.54
CA TRP A 105 6.12 30.83 -30.69
C TRP A 105 5.50 30.95 -29.29
N SER A 106 6.27 30.63 -28.24
CA SER A 106 5.83 30.68 -26.83
C SER A 106 6.12 32.00 -26.13
N GLY A 107 6.40 33.06 -26.89
CA GLY A 107 6.85 34.35 -26.37
C GLY A 107 8.36 34.42 -26.07
N SER A 108 9.07 33.28 -26.03
CA SER A 108 10.52 33.23 -25.78
C SER A 108 11.28 32.24 -26.65
N GLN A 109 10.61 31.20 -27.15
CA GLN A 109 11.19 30.19 -28.03
C GLN A 109 10.12 29.55 -28.91
N TRP A 110 10.55 28.93 -30.00
CA TRP A 110 9.68 28.12 -30.84
C TRP A 110 9.45 26.74 -30.20
N ASN A 111 8.20 26.40 -29.97
CA ASN A 111 7.76 25.10 -29.49
C ASN A 111 7.02 24.35 -30.59
N GLU A 112 7.21 23.04 -30.67
CA GLU A 112 6.46 22.20 -31.61
C GLU A 112 5.04 21.96 -31.08
N LEU A 113 4.03 22.18 -31.92
CA LEU A 113 2.63 21.86 -31.63
C LEU A 113 2.40 20.37 -31.92
N ALA A 114 3.01 19.55 -31.06
CA ALA A 114 2.97 18.09 -31.00
C ALA A 114 3.24 17.32 -32.31
N ASN A 115 4.41 16.69 -32.37
CA ASN A 115 4.47 15.26 -32.75
C ASN A 115 5.48 14.44 -31.93
N ALA A 116 5.61 14.74 -30.62
CA ALA A 116 6.30 13.91 -29.64
C ALA A 116 5.86 14.32 -28.22
N GLY A 117 5.14 13.46 -27.50
CA GLY A 117 4.80 13.71 -26.09
C GLY A 117 3.33 14.00 -25.78
N ALA A 118 2.39 13.29 -26.42
CA ALA A 118 1.10 13.09 -25.77
C ALA A 118 1.37 12.44 -24.40
N VAL A 119 0.95 13.10 -23.32
CA VAL A 119 1.10 12.64 -21.92
C VAL A 119 0.48 11.25 -21.69
N ASN A 120 -0.27 10.74 -22.68
CA ASN A 120 -0.96 9.46 -22.70
C ASN A 120 -0.33 8.40 -23.62
N SER A 121 0.93 8.55 -24.05
CA SER A 121 1.62 7.58 -24.93
C SER A 121 2.84 6.94 -24.27
N TRP A 122 3.13 5.67 -24.63
CA TRP A 122 4.36 4.97 -24.22
C TRP A 122 5.49 5.26 -25.23
N GLY A 123 6.60 5.83 -24.77
CA GLY A 123 7.75 6.17 -25.61
C GLY A 123 8.53 4.93 -26.06
N LEU A 124 9.11 4.98 -27.27
CA LEU A 124 9.95 3.89 -27.82
C LEU A 124 11.24 3.68 -27.01
N THR A 125 11.69 4.69 -26.26
CA THR A 125 12.83 4.62 -25.33
C THR A 125 12.40 4.40 -23.87
N GLY A 126 11.10 4.18 -23.63
CA GLY A 126 10.51 4.10 -22.28
C GLY A 126 10.16 5.46 -21.67
N ASN A 127 9.30 5.43 -20.65
CA ASN A 127 8.85 6.61 -19.90
C ASN A 127 9.52 6.63 -18.52
N ALA A 128 9.90 7.82 -18.04
CA ALA A 128 10.38 8.02 -16.66
C ALA A 128 9.25 8.54 -15.75
N GLY A 129 9.32 8.26 -14.44
CA GLY A 129 8.35 8.80 -13.45
C GLY A 129 6.98 8.11 -13.41
N THR A 130 6.88 6.85 -13.84
CA THR A 130 5.62 6.09 -13.85
C THR A 130 5.13 5.76 -12.43
N VAL A 131 3.80 5.83 -12.23
CA VAL A 131 3.12 5.42 -11.00
C VAL A 131 2.38 4.10 -11.23
N ASP A 132 2.66 3.11 -10.37
CA ASP A 132 2.00 1.80 -10.41
C ASP A 132 0.47 1.92 -10.29
N GLY A 133 -0.26 1.10 -11.04
CA GLY A 133 -1.72 1.17 -11.15
C GLY A 133 -2.30 2.37 -11.92
N THR A 134 -1.48 3.38 -12.27
CA THR A 134 -1.93 4.55 -13.05
C THR A 134 -1.37 4.54 -14.47
N ASN A 135 -0.07 4.24 -14.64
CA ASN A 135 0.58 4.18 -15.94
C ASN A 135 0.86 2.73 -16.31
N PHE A 136 0.28 2.25 -17.41
CA PHE A 136 0.49 0.89 -17.90
C PHE A 136 0.48 0.86 -19.43
N LEU A 137 1.09 -0.19 -19.99
CA LEU A 137 1.01 -0.53 -21.40
C LEU A 137 0.01 -1.67 -21.56
N GLY A 138 -1.19 -1.38 -22.07
CA GLY A 138 -2.19 -2.41 -22.33
C GLY A 138 -3.59 -1.86 -22.60
N THR A 139 -4.58 -2.75 -22.51
CA THR A 139 -6.01 -2.48 -22.68
C THR A 139 -6.70 -2.39 -21.32
N THR A 140 -7.77 -1.62 -21.24
CA THR A 140 -8.63 -1.50 -20.04
C THR A 140 -9.91 -2.33 -20.14
N ASP A 141 -10.16 -2.92 -21.30
CA ASP A 141 -11.29 -3.79 -21.58
C ASP A 141 -10.81 -5.25 -21.74
N ASN A 142 -11.77 -6.17 -21.90
CA ASN A 142 -11.50 -7.61 -22.04
C ASN A 142 -11.04 -7.97 -23.46
N VAL A 143 -10.09 -7.21 -24.01
CA VAL A 143 -9.52 -7.37 -25.35
C VAL A 143 -8.04 -7.72 -25.23
N ALA A 144 -7.60 -8.69 -26.04
CA ALA A 144 -6.21 -9.14 -26.03
C ALA A 144 -5.23 -8.08 -26.54
N LEU A 145 -4.05 -8.00 -25.90
CA LEU A 145 -2.95 -7.12 -26.29
C LEU A 145 -1.91 -7.91 -27.08
N ASP A 146 -1.64 -7.51 -28.33
CA ASP A 146 -0.61 -8.10 -29.20
C ASP A 146 0.66 -7.21 -29.24
N PHE A 147 1.81 -7.78 -28.89
CA PHE A 147 3.12 -7.23 -29.23
C PHE A 147 3.59 -7.81 -30.55
N ARG A 148 3.97 -6.94 -31.51
CA ARG A 148 4.33 -7.33 -32.87
C ARG A 148 5.76 -6.94 -33.23
N VAL A 149 6.42 -7.78 -34.03
CA VAL A 149 7.73 -7.51 -34.64
C VAL A 149 7.62 -7.78 -36.14
N GLY A 150 7.97 -6.81 -36.99
CA GLY A 150 7.80 -6.94 -38.45
C GLY A 150 6.35 -7.21 -38.87
N ASN A 151 5.38 -6.63 -38.14
CA ASN A 151 3.93 -6.86 -38.27
C ASN A 151 3.45 -8.30 -38.01
N ASN A 152 4.28 -9.16 -37.42
CA ASN A 152 3.88 -10.49 -36.95
C ASN A 152 3.69 -10.47 -35.44
N ARG A 153 2.64 -11.14 -34.94
CA ARG A 153 2.41 -11.31 -33.49
C ARG A 153 3.55 -12.13 -32.90
N ALA A 154 4.27 -11.52 -31.96
CA ALA A 154 5.39 -12.13 -31.24
C ALA A 154 4.98 -12.55 -29.82
N LEU A 155 4.07 -11.80 -29.19
CA LEU A 155 3.48 -12.11 -27.90
C LEU A 155 2.04 -11.59 -27.86
N ARG A 156 1.14 -12.37 -27.29
CA ARG A 156 -0.23 -11.98 -26.99
C ARG A 156 -0.53 -12.22 -25.53
N ILE A 157 -1.05 -11.20 -24.87
CA ILE A 157 -1.65 -11.29 -23.54
C ILE A 157 -3.15 -11.35 -23.77
N GLU A 158 -3.75 -12.52 -23.54
CA GLU A 158 -5.16 -12.76 -23.76
C GLU A 158 -5.90 -12.82 -22.43
N PRO A 159 -6.91 -11.98 -22.19
CA PRO A 159 -7.63 -12.00 -20.94
C PRO A 159 -8.54 -13.24 -20.89
N ALA A 160 -8.54 -13.93 -19.75
CA ALA A 160 -9.28 -15.17 -19.55
C ALA A 160 -9.74 -15.26 -18.09
N GLY A 161 -11.04 -15.01 -17.86
CA GLY A 161 -11.58 -14.85 -16.50
C GLY A 161 -11.13 -13.54 -15.83
N VAL A 162 -11.36 -13.41 -14.52
CA VAL A 162 -11.13 -12.16 -13.78
C VAL A 162 -9.67 -11.91 -13.37
N ASP A 163 -8.84 -12.95 -13.18
CA ASP A 163 -7.50 -12.77 -12.55
C ASP A 163 -6.34 -13.58 -13.20
N LYS A 164 -6.56 -14.31 -14.31
CA LYS A 164 -5.55 -15.24 -14.85
C LYS A 164 -5.44 -15.17 -16.39
N PRO A 165 -4.78 -14.13 -16.93
CA PRO A 165 -4.59 -14.01 -18.37
C PRO A 165 -3.75 -15.17 -18.92
N ASN A 166 -3.98 -15.50 -20.19
CA ASN A 166 -3.15 -16.41 -20.94
C ASN A 166 -2.00 -15.64 -21.59
N ILE A 167 -0.80 -16.24 -21.59
CA ILE A 167 0.39 -15.68 -22.23
C ILE A 167 0.72 -16.54 -23.44
N ILE A 168 0.69 -15.96 -24.65
CA ILE A 168 0.87 -16.68 -25.91
C ILE A 168 2.02 -16.06 -26.71
N GLY A 169 3.23 -16.56 -26.51
CA GLY A 169 4.46 -16.14 -27.19
C GLY A 169 4.78 -16.98 -28.43
N GLY A 170 5.66 -16.45 -29.27
CA GLY A 170 6.21 -17.13 -30.44
C GLY A 170 5.37 -16.94 -31.70
N ASN A 171 5.22 -18.00 -32.49
CA ASN A 171 4.52 -17.93 -33.76
C ASN A 171 3.02 -17.61 -33.58
N ALA A 172 2.47 -16.80 -34.50
CA ALA A 172 1.06 -16.36 -34.45
C ALA A 172 0.02 -17.49 -34.52
N PHE A 173 0.41 -18.70 -34.92
CA PHE A 173 -0.47 -19.87 -34.93
C PHE A 173 -0.51 -20.64 -33.61
N ASN A 174 0.36 -20.32 -32.65
CA ASN A 174 0.23 -20.84 -31.29
C ASN A 174 -1.13 -20.45 -30.71
N SER A 175 -1.79 -21.39 -30.03
CA SER A 175 -3.17 -21.20 -29.57
C SER A 175 -3.41 -21.73 -28.18
N VAL A 176 -4.33 -21.07 -27.49
CA VAL A 176 -4.92 -21.54 -26.24
C VAL A 176 -6.40 -21.80 -26.50
N SER A 177 -6.94 -22.90 -25.98
CA SER A 177 -8.35 -23.25 -26.19
C SER A 177 -9.29 -22.30 -25.46
N ALA A 178 -10.51 -22.13 -26.00
CA ALA A 178 -11.53 -21.28 -25.37
C ALA A 178 -11.86 -21.77 -23.94
N GLY A 179 -12.00 -20.83 -23.00
CA GLY A 179 -12.32 -21.12 -21.59
C GLY A 179 -11.12 -21.53 -20.73
N VAL A 180 -9.94 -21.73 -21.32
CA VAL A 180 -8.71 -21.97 -20.58
C VAL A 180 -8.23 -20.67 -19.93
N VAL A 181 -7.85 -20.73 -18.65
CA VAL A 181 -7.32 -19.59 -17.89
C VAL A 181 -5.91 -19.89 -17.37
N GLY A 182 -5.06 -18.88 -17.30
CA GLY A 182 -3.68 -18.98 -16.80
C GLY A 182 -2.75 -19.90 -17.59
N ALA A 183 -3.01 -20.12 -18.88
CA ALA A 183 -2.14 -20.89 -19.75
C ALA A 183 -0.90 -20.07 -20.18
N THR A 184 0.22 -20.77 -20.38
CA THR A 184 1.46 -20.15 -20.86
C THR A 184 2.00 -20.90 -22.07
N ILE A 185 2.20 -20.20 -23.18
CA ILE A 185 3.05 -20.61 -24.29
C ILE A 185 4.22 -19.64 -24.34
N GLY A 186 5.42 -20.08 -23.95
CA GLY A 186 6.60 -19.21 -23.86
C GLY A 186 7.13 -18.75 -25.22
N GLY A 187 6.94 -19.55 -26.28
CA GLY A 187 7.48 -19.26 -27.60
C GLY A 187 7.39 -20.43 -28.57
N GLY A 188 8.23 -20.39 -29.61
CA GLY A 188 8.31 -21.43 -30.64
C GLY A 188 7.05 -21.52 -31.49
N GLY A 189 6.79 -22.71 -32.02
CA GLY A 189 5.71 -22.97 -32.96
C GLY A 189 6.05 -22.54 -34.39
N GLU A 190 5.35 -23.15 -35.34
CA GLU A 190 5.42 -22.83 -36.77
C GLU A 190 3.99 -22.87 -37.32
N PRO A 191 3.70 -22.24 -38.48
CA PRO A 191 2.34 -22.20 -39.03
C PRO A 191 1.68 -23.58 -39.18
N THR A 192 2.46 -24.62 -39.48
CA THR A 192 2.00 -26.01 -39.62
C THR A 192 2.18 -26.85 -38.35
N PHE A 193 2.95 -26.36 -37.38
CA PHE A 193 3.32 -27.05 -36.15
C PHE A 193 3.19 -26.13 -34.94
N PRO A 194 2.00 -25.55 -34.69
CA PRO A 194 1.79 -24.65 -33.56
C PRO A 194 1.84 -25.41 -32.24
N ASN A 195 2.22 -24.70 -31.19
CA ASN A 195 2.05 -25.16 -29.83
C ASN A 195 0.64 -24.85 -29.33
N GLN A 196 0.08 -25.73 -28.51
CA GLN A 196 -1.29 -25.63 -28.01
C GLN A 196 -1.35 -25.85 -26.50
N VAL A 197 -2.17 -25.06 -25.81
CA VAL A 197 -2.59 -25.36 -24.44
C VAL A 197 -4.11 -25.52 -24.42
N THR A 198 -4.60 -26.65 -23.95
CA THR A 198 -6.03 -27.00 -23.99
C THR A 198 -6.68 -27.14 -22.61
N ALA A 199 -5.92 -26.97 -21.52
CA ALA A 199 -6.43 -26.97 -20.15
C ALA A 199 -5.80 -25.87 -19.28
N SER A 200 -6.54 -25.43 -18.26
CA SER A 200 -6.14 -24.33 -17.37
C SER A 200 -4.82 -24.59 -16.66
N SER A 201 -4.03 -23.54 -16.51
CA SER A 201 -2.67 -23.58 -15.95
C SER A 201 -1.67 -24.46 -16.72
N GLY A 202 -2.00 -24.93 -17.92
CA GLY A 202 -1.07 -25.66 -18.78
C GLY A 202 0.06 -24.77 -19.31
N THR A 203 1.26 -25.33 -19.41
CA THR A 203 2.46 -24.61 -19.87
C THR A 203 3.15 -25.34 -21.00
N VAL A 204 3.42 -24.64 -22.10
CA VAL A 204 4.35 -25.05 -23.15
C VAL A 204 5.46 -24.00 -23.24
N SER A 205 6.65 -24.30 -22.73
CA SER A 205 7.73 -23.30 -22.70
C SER A 205 8.30 -22.95 -24.08
N GLY A 206 8.14 -23.83 -25.08
CA GLY A 206 8.59 -23.61 -26.45
C GLY A 206 8.51 -24.85 -27.35
N GLY A 207 9.39 -24.93 -28.35
CA GLY A 207 9.43 -26.05 -29.30
C GLY A 207 8.38 -25.95 -30.41
N ARG A 208 8.02 -27.06 -31.07
CA ARG A 208 7.01 -27.08 -32.17
C ARG A 208 6.05 -28.26 -32.04
N LYS A 209 4.77 -28.06 -32.37
CA LYS A 209 3.71 -29.09 -32.28
C LYS A 209 3.55 -29.72 -30.89
N ASN A 210 3.75 -28.96 -29.82
CA ASN A 210 3.58 -29.43 -28.45
C ASN A 210 2.17 -29.12 -27.93
N THR A 211 1.61 -30.00 -27.10
CA THR A 211 0.28 -29.84 -26.49
C THR A 211 0.34 -30.04 -24.98
N ALA A 212 -0.04 -29.03 -24.19
CA ALA A 212 -0.33 -29.19 -22.76
C ALA A 212 -1.85 -29.23 -22.54
N GLY A 213 -2.40 -30.41 -22.27
CA GLY A 213 -3.83 -30.68 -22.28
C GLY A 213 -4.47 -31.12 -20.96
N GLY A 214 -3.68 -31.39 -19.92
CA GLY A 214 -4.19 -31.61 -18.56
C GLY A 214 -4.09 -30.36 -17.68
N PHE A 215 -4.86 -30.32 -16.59
CA PHE A 215 -4.78 -29.22 -15.61
C PHE A 215 -3.35 -29.13 -15.05
N ALA A 216 -2.74 -27.95 -15.11
CA ALA A 216 -1.35 -27.73 -14.70
C ALA A 216 -0.31 -28.65 -15.38
N ALA A 217 -0.60 -29.16 -16.58
CA ALA A 217 0.34 -29.97 -17.36
C ALA A 217 1.47 -29.13 -17.98
N THR A 218 2.68 -29.69 -18.09
CA THR A 218 3.86 -28.97 -18.56
C THR A 218 4.56 -29.70 -19.71
N VAL A 219 4.81 -28.97 -20.80
CA VAL A 219 5.75 -29.34 -21.85
C VAL A 219 6.90 -28.32 -21.86
N PRO A 220 8.11 -28.68 -21.41
CA PRO A 220 9.23 -27.74 -21.35
C PRO A 220 9.81 -27.36 -22.72
N GLY A 221 9.39 -28.03 -23.80
CA GLY A 221 9.87 -27.78 -25.16
C GLY A 221 9.92 -29.05 -26.01
N GLY A 222 10.76 -29.05 -27.04
CA GLY A 222 10.92 -30.19 -27.94
C GLY A 222 9.89 -30.21 -29.07
N GLN A 223 9.58 -31.39 -29.61
CA GLN A 223 8.65 -31.53 -30.73
C GLN A 223 7.63 -32.63 -30.49
N GLN A 224 6.37 -32.40 -30.86
CA GLN A 224 5.34 -33.46 -30.84
C GLN A 224 5.07 -34.07 -29.46
N ASN A 225 5.28 -33.31 -28.38
CA ASN A 225 5.01 -33.80 -27.04
C ASN A 225 3.58 -33.46 -26.61
N THR A 226 2.93 -34.39 -25.91
CA THR A 226 1.58 -34.20 -25.33
C THR A 226 1.62 -34.46 -23.83
N ALA A 227 1.46 -33.43 -23.02
CA ALA A 227 1.22 -33.57 -21.58
C ALA A 227 -0.30 -33.51 -21.33
N GLY A 228 -0.97 -34.66 -21.43
CA GLY A 228 -2.44 -34.78 -21.45
C GLY A 228 -3.09 -35.00 -20.08
N GLY A 229 -2.39 -35.61 -19.13
CA GLY A 229 -2.90 -35.79 -17.76
C GLY A 229 -2.73 -34.56 -16.88
N SER A 230 -3.54 -34.42 -15.83
CA SER A 230 -3.38 -33.38 -14.81
C SER A 230 -2.01 -33.54 -14.12
N TYR A 231 -1.29 -32.44 -13.94
CA TYR A 231 0.07 -32.43 -13.37
C TYR A 231 1.10 -33.28 -14.13
N SER A 232 0.84 -33.55 -15.43
CA SER A 232 1.76 -34.35 -16.26
C SER A 232 2.90 -33.52 -16.86
N PHE A 233 4.00 -34.20 -17.21
CA PHE A 233 5.21 -33.61 -17.77
C PHE A 233 5.66 -34.39 -19.01
N ALA A 234 5.72 -33.77 -20.20
CA ALA A 234 6.13 -34.45 -21.43
C ALA A 234 7.24 -33.68 -22.16
N ALA A 235 8.39 -34.31 -22.39
CA ALA A 235 9.59 -33.65 -22.92
C ALA A 235 10.33 -34.47 -24.00
N GLY A 236 11.05 -33.78 -24.89
CA GLY A 236 11.85 -34.40 -25.95
C GLY A 236 11.16 -34.43 -27.31
N ILE A 237 11.07 -35.58 -27.99
CA ILE A 237 10.40 -35.74 -29.29
C ILE A 237 9.41 -36.90 -29.24
N GLY A 238 8.11 -36.61 -29.33
CA GLY A 238 7.04 -37.63 -29.37
C GLY A 238 6.67 -38.24 -28.03
N ALA A 239 6.93 -37.55 -26.91
CA ALA A 239 6.56 -37.97 -25.56
C ALA A 239 5.09 -37.66 -25.25
N ASN A 240 4.32 -38.66 -24.82
CA ASN A 240 2.89 -38.55 -24.50
C ASN A 240 2.62 -38.92 -23.04
N ALA A 241 2.58 -37.94 -22.15
CA ALA A 241 2.19 -38.11 -20.75
C ALA A 241 0.66 -38.01 -20.60
N LEU A 242 -0.06 -39.07 -20.95
CA LEU A 242 -1.52 -39.08 -21.12
C LEU A 242 -2.34 -39.22 -19.83
N HIS A 243 -1.72 -39.64 -18.72
CA HIS A 243 -2.40 -39.88 -17.45
C HIS A 243 -1.89 -38.92 -16.35
N ASP A 244 -2.70 -38.72 -15.30
CA ASP A 244 -2.40 -37.80 -14.21
C ASP A 244 -1.08 -38.15 -13.49
N GLY A 245 -0.30 -37.11 -13.15
CA GLY A 245 0.97 -37.23 -12.42
C GLY A 245 2.10 -37.94 -13.19
N THR A 246 1.96 -38.12 -14.51
CA THR A 246 2.98 -38.84 -15.29
C THR A 246 4.08 -37.93 -15.83
N PHE A 247 5.31 -38.44 -15.86
CA PHE A 247 6.47 -37.81 -16.50
C PHE A 247 6.90 -38.70 -17.67
N VAL A 248 6.97 -38.18 -18.89
CA VAL A 248 7.45 -38.90 -20.06
C VAL A 248 8.54 -38.11 -20.79
N TRP A 249 9.68 -38.74 -21.03
CA TRP A 249 10.75 -38.23 -21.88
C TRP A 249 11.01 -39.18 -23.05
N ALA A 250 11.16 -38.65 -24.27
CA ALA A 250 11.48 -39.45 -25.47
C ALA A 250 12.48 -38.74 -26.39
N ASP A 251 13.36 -39.49 -27.06
CA ASP A 251 14.41 -38.95 -27.94
C ASP A 251 14.07 -38.93 -29.45
N ASN A 252 13.13 -39.75 -29.93
CA ASN A 252 12.84 -39.90 -31.36
C ASN A 252 11.34 -40.05 -31.68
N GLY A 253 10.87 -39.34 -32.72
CA GLY A 253 9.46 -39.02 -33.01
C GLY A 253 8.75 -39.84 -34.08
N THR A 254 9.22 -41.04 -34.45
CA THR A 254 8.51 -41.88 -35.44
C THR A 254 7.38 -42.72 -34.84
N THR A 255 7.37 -42.93 -33.52
CA THR A 255 6.29 -43.60 -32.78
C THR A 255 6.02 -42.85 -31.48
N SER A 256 4.75 -42.68 -31.11
CA SER A 256 4.39 -42.08 -29.83
C SER A 256 4.88 -42.92 -28.66
N PHE A 257 5.52 -42.31 -27.66
CA PHE A 257 5.90 -42.97 -26.42
C PHE A 257 4.99 -42.51 -25.29
N GLY A 258 4.09 -43.38 -24.84
CA GLY A 258 2.93 -43.01 -24.04
C GLY A 258 2.87 -43.59 -22.64
N SER A 259 2.49 -42.73 -21.69
CA SER A 259 1.48 -42.99 -20.67
C SER A 259 0.66 -44.29 -20.77
N THR A 260 0.70 -45.23 -19.82
CA THR A 260 -0.32 -46.31 -19.71
C THR A 260 -1.10 -46.34 -18.40
N ALA A 261 -0.66 -45.60 -17.37
CA ALA A 261 -1.35 -45.44 -16.10
C ALA A 261 -0.92 -44.13 -15.41
N ILE A 262 -1.64 -43.71 -14.35
CA ILE A 262 -1.28 -42.55 -13.51
C ILE A 262 0.09 -42.74 -12.82
N ASN A 263 0.76 -41.64 -12.47
CA ASN A 263 1.99 -41.61 -11.65
C ASN A 263 3.20 -42.39 -12.20
N GLN A 264 3.28 -42.62 -13.51
CA GLN A 264 4.43 -43.23 -14.18
C GLN A 264 5.53 -42.22 -14.51
N PHE A 265 6.79 -42.64 -14.37
CA PHE A 265 7.96 -41.97 -14.94
C PHE A 265 8.55 -42.85 -16.04
N LEU A 266 8.42 -42.41 -17.30
CA LEU A 266 8.83 -43.15 -18.49
C LEU A 266 9.93 -42.40 -19.24
N ILE A 267 11.02 -43.09 -19.58
CA ILE A 267 12.13 -42.53 -20.36
C ILE A 267 12.41 -43.46 -21.54
N ARG A 268 12.42 -42.90 -22.75
CA ARG A 268 12.95 -43.55 -23.96
C ARG A 268 14.15 -42.76 -24.45
N ALA A 269 15.35 -43.28 -24.14
CA ALA A 269 16.63 -42.74 -24.57
C ALA A 269 17.42 -43.83 -25.29
N GLY A 270 17.45 -43.80 -26.62
CA GLY A 270 18.19 -44.73 -27.46
C GLY A 270 19.70 -44.68 -27.25
N GLY A 271 20.22 -43.58 -26.70
CA GLY A 271 21.60 -43.45 -26.22
C GLY A 271 21.83 -43.97 -24.80
N GLY A 272 20.81 -44.45 -24.09
CA GLY A 272 20.88 -44.88 -22.69
C GLY A 272 20.58 -43.78 -21.66
N VAL A 273 20.32 -44.19 -20.42
CA VAL A 273 20.06 -43.31 -19.26
C VAL A 273 21.26 -43.35 -18.31
N GLY A 274 21.96 -42.22 -18.15
CA GLY A 274 23.11 -42.09 -17.26
C GLY A 274 22.77 -41.40 -15.93
N ILE A 275 23.17 -41.96 -14.79
CA ILE A 275 23.14 -41.30 -13.48
C ILE A 275 24.58 -41.12 -13.01
N ASN A 276 25.02 -39.86 -12.80
CA ASN A 276 26.43 -39.49 -12.60
C ASN A 276 27.38 -39.99 -13.70
N LYS A 277 26.85 -40.17 -14.92
CA LYS A 277 27.57 -40.67 -16.08
C LYS A 277 27.10 -39.97 -17.36
N ASN A 278 28.04 -39.46 -18.15
CA ASN A 278 27.76 -38.72 -19.40
C ASN A 278 27.96 -39.55 -20.69
N ASN A 279 28.41 -40.81 -20.55
CA ASN A 279 28.53 -41.78 -21.62
C ASN A 279 27.98 -43.14 -21.15
N PRO A 280 26.65 -43.27 -21.00
CA PRO A 280 26.03 -44.54 -20.59
C PRO A 280 26.31 -45.63 -21.63
N ALA A 281 26.85 -46.76 -21.19
CA ALA A 281 27.21 -47.89 -22.05
C ALA A 281 26.05 -48.90 -22.23
N THR A 282 25.02 -48.79 -21.39
CA THR A 282 23.82 -49.64 -21.37
C THR A 282 22.56 -48.78 -21.24
N ALA A 283 21.38 -49.41 -21.28
CA ALA A 283 20.10 -48.71 -21.21
C ALA A 283 19.90 -47.90 -19.92
N LEU A 284 20.42 -48.38 -18.78
CA LEU A 284 20.54 -47.62 -17.51
C LEU A 284 21.94 -47.87 -16.94
N ASP A 285 22.71 -46.80 -16.76
CA ASP A 285 24.11 -46.87 -16.35
C ASP A 285 24.38 -45.83 -15.25
N VAL A 286 24.70 -46.32 -14.05
CA VAL A 286 24.84 -45.50 -12.84
C VAL A 286 26.29 -45.56 -12.35
N ASN A 287 26.94 -44.41 -12.22
CA ASN A 287 28.24 -44.30 -11.57
C ASN A 287 28.05 -44.14 -10.05
N GLY A 288 27.94 -45.27 -9.36
CA GLY A 288 27.67 -45.35 -7.92
C GLY A 288 27.00 -46.67 -7.53
N THR A 289 26.56 -46.78 -6.28
CA THR A 289 25.84 -47.97 -5.78
C THR A 289 24.35 -47.86 -6.07
N ILE A 290 23.77 -48.87 -6.73
CA ILE A 290 22.32 -49.02 -6.90
C ILE A 290 21.81 -49.91 -5.76
N THR A 291 20.92 -49.37 -4.90
CA THR A 291 20.21 -50.17 -3.89
C THR A 291 18.82 -50.52 -4.43
N ALA A 292 18.53 -51.82 -4.57
CA ALA A 292 17.21 -52.31 -5.00
C ALA A 292 16.70 -53.34 -3.98
N THR A 293 15.39 -53.31 -3.68
CA THR A 293 14.76 -54.28 -2.76
C THR A 293 14.64 -55.68 -3.36
N ALA A 294 14.59 -55.79 -4.69
CA ALA A 294 14.68 -57.05 -5.43
C ALA A 294 15.16 -56.80 -6.87
N PHE A 295 15.87 -57.76 -7.46
CA PHE A 295 16.09 -57.86 -8.90
C PHE A 295 15.20 -58.99 -9.44
N VAL A 296 14.31 -58.68 -10.39
CA VAL A 296 13.41 -59.67 -11.00
C VAL A 296 13.88 -59.88 -12.44
N GLY A 297 14.50 -61.03 -12.72
CA GLY A 297 15.14 -61.36 -14.00
C GLY A 297 16.21 -62.44 -13.83
N ASP A 298 16.96 -62.79 -14.89
CA ASP A 298 17.92 -63.92 -14.81
C ASP A 298 19.15 -63.65 -13.95
N GLY A 299 19.46 -62.37 -13.64
CA GLY A 299 20.49 -61.93 -12.70
C GLY A 299 21.93 -62.32 -13.07
N SER A 300 22.13 -63.15 -14.09
CA SER A 300 23.41 -63.78 -14.44
C SER A 300 24.45 -62.79 -14.96
N GLY A 301 24.00 -61.61 -15.40
CA GLY A 301 24.84 -60.50 -15.83
C GLY A 301 25.29 -59.54 -14.72
N LEU A 302 24.85 -59.73 -13.47
CA LEU A 302 25.28 -58.89 -12.34
C LEU A 302 26.68 -59.32 -11.87
N THR A 303 27.68 -58.44 -12.05
CA THR A 303 29.07 -58.67 -11.62
C THR A 303 29.43 -57.74 -10.45
N GLY A 304 30.40 -58.10 -9.61
CA GLY A 304 30.85 -57.25 -8.49
C GLY A 304 30.05 -57.38 -7.19
N ILE A 305 29.17 -58.38 -7.06
CA ILE A 305 28.53 -58.76 -5.80
C ILE A 305 29.49 -59.71 -5.07
N SER A 306 29.90 -59.38 -3.84
CA SER A 306 30.79 -60.23 -3.05
C SER A 306 30.02 -61.39 -2.41
N GLY A 307 29.83 -62.45 -3.18
CA GLY A 307 29.26 -63.74 -2.76
C GLY A 307 29.10 -64.63 -3.99
N ASP A 308 29.58 -65.87 -3.92
CA ASP A 308 29.62 -66.93 -4.95
C ASP A 308 28.23 -67.46 -5.39
N ASN A 309 27.22 -66.60 -5.31
CA ASN A 309 25.87 -67.01 -5.00
C ASN A 309 25.04 -67.18 -6.28
N LEU A 310 25.11 -68.37 -6.88
CA LEU A 310 24.19 -68.83 -7.93
C LEU A 310 22.70 -68.82 -7.50
N GLY A 311 22.41 -68.46 -6.25
CA GLY A 311 21.07 -68.45 -5.67
C GLY A 311 20.45 -69.85 -5.64
N ASN A 312 19.18 -69.92 -5.24
CA ASN A 312 18.36 -71.12 -5.47
C ASN A 312 17.92 -71.13 -6.94
N HIS A 313 18.41 -72.09 -7.72
CA HIS A 313 18.12 -72.25 -9.15
C HIS A 313 17.60 -73.68 -9.41
N THR A 314 16.50 -73.81 -10.15
CA THR A 314 16.02 -75.11 -10.66
C THR A 314 16.37 -75.16 -12.15
N ALA A 315 17.44 -75.87 -12.50
CA ALA A 315 17.86 -76.00 -13.90
C ALA A 315 16.87 -76.91 -14.66
N THR A 316 16.11 -76.36 -15.59
CA THR A 316 15.20 -77.14 -16.47
C THR A 316 15.92 -77.75 -17.68
N GLN A 317 17.23 -77.51 -17.81
CA GLN A 317 18.16 -78.07 -18.79
C GLN A 317 19.52 -78.34 -18.11
N ALA A 318 20.44 -79.06 -18.78
CA ALA A 318 21.73 -79.43 -18.19
C ALA A 318 22.59 -78.21 -17.81
N LEU A 319 23.08 -78.18 -16.57
CA LEU A 319 23.97 -77.13 -16.05
C LEU A 319 25.43 -77.46 -16.38
N ASN A 320 26.06 -76.68 -17.27
CA ASN A 320 27.48 -76.85 -17.63
C ASN A 320 28.38 -75.90 -16.82
N LEU A 321 29.23 -76.46 -15.94
CA LEU A 321 30.12 -75.72 -15.04
C LEU A 321 31.53 -75.47 -15.60
N ASN A 322 31.81 -75.87 -16.86
CA ASN A 322 33.10 -75.67 -17.55
C ASN A 322 34.34 -75.92 -16.66
N SER A 323 34.35 -77.07 -15.96
CA SER A 323 35.45 -77.52 -15.09
C SER A 323 35.70 -76.73 -13.81
N ASN A 324 34.73 -75.93 -13.34
CA ASN A 324 34.79 -75.33 -12.00
C ASN A 324 34.29 -76.31 -10.92
N ASN A 325 34.98 -76.36 -9.78
CA ASN A 325 34.62 -77.23 -8.65
C ASN A 325 33.40 -76.68 -7.88
N ILE A 326 32.49 -77.57 -7.46
CA ILE A 326 31.49 -77.26 -6.43
C ILE A 326 32.16 -77.50 -5.07
N THR A 327 32.49 -76.44 -4.35
CA THR A 327 33.11 -76.46 -3.02
C THR A 327 32.13 -75.91 -1.97
N ASN A 328 32.09 -76.49 -0.76
CA ASN A 328 31.19 -76.10 0.35
C ASN A 328 29.67 -76.28 0.11
N GLY A 329 29.26 -76.98 -0.94
CA GLY A 329 27.88 -77.48 -1.06
C GLY A 329 27.67 -78.66 -0.10
N GLY A 330 26.85 -78.49 0.93
CA GLY A 330 26.66 -79.52 1.97
C GLY A 330 26.14 -80.87 1.45
N THR A 331 25.42 -80.89 0.32
CA THR A 331 25.01 -82.13 -0.37
C THR A 331 24.79 -81.84 -1.85
N VAL A 332 25.37 -82.65 -2.74
CA VAL A 332 25.08 -82.65 -4.19
C VAL A 332 24.27 -83.91 -4.50
N THR A 333 22.99 -83.75 -4.84
CA THR A 333 22.13 -84.90 -5.23
C THR A 333 21.97 -84.89 -6.74
N ALA A 334 22.58 -85.87 -7.42
CA ALA A 334 22.41 -86.10 -8.86
C ALA A 334 21.60 -87.37 -9.07
N THR A 335 20.63 -87.37 -9.99
CA THR A 335 19.83 -88.56 -10.33
C THR A 335 20.65 -89.62 -11.07
N ALA A 336 21.76 -89.24 -11.70
CA ALA A 336 22.83 -90.12 -12.17
C ALA A 336 24.14 -89.33 -12.31
N PHE A 337 25.27 -89.92 -11.92
CA PHE A 337 26.60 -89.44 -12.32
C PHE A 337 27.02 -90.22 -13.58
N VAL A 338 27.26 -89.53 -14.69
CA VAL A 338 27.77 -90.16 -15.93
C VAL A 338 29.22 -89.74 -16.12
N GLY A 339 30.12 -90.61 -15.65
CA GLY A 339 31.57 -90.44 -15.65
C GLY A 339 32.21 -91.52 -14.79
N ASP A 340 33.52 -91.75 -14.91
CA ASP A 340 34.23 -92.84 -14.21
C ASP A 340 34.48 -92.58 -12.72
N GLY A 341 34.05 -91.43 -12.19
CA GLY A 341 34.17 -91.05 -10.78
C GLY A 341 35.60 -90.85 -10.30
N SER A 342 36.60 -90.92 -11.17
CA SER A 342 38.03 -90.92 -10.81
C SER A 342 38.53 -89.60 -10.18
N GLY A 343 37.73 -88.53 -10.25
CA GLY A 343 38.01 -87.21 -9.67
C GLY A 343 37.30 -86.90 -8.34
N LEU A 344 36.44 -87.80 -7.83
CA LEU A 344 35.87 -87.68 -6.48
C LEU A 344 36.95 -88.09 -5.46
N THR A 345 37.66 -87.11 -4.93
CA THR A 345 38.65 -87.31 -3.86
C THR A 345 38.06 -86.84 -2.53
N GLY A 346 38.19 -87.66 -1.48
CA GLY A 346 37.67 -87.33 -0.13
C GLY A 346 36.57 -88.25 0.43
N ILE A 347 36.14 -89.30 -0.29
CA ILE A 347 35.38 -90.40 0.32
C ILE A 347 36.35 -91.55 0.54
N SER A 348 36.91 -91.63 1.74
CA SER A 348 37.72 -92.74 2.18
C SER A 348 36.82 -93.92 2.55
N GLY A 349 36.88 -94.98 1.74
CA GLY A 349 36.63 -96.35 2.20
C GLY A 349 35.17 -96.77 2.21
N GLU A 350 34.88 -97.76 1.36
CA GLU A 350 33.83 -98.72 1.59
C GLU A 350 34.00 -99.39 2.96
N ALA A 351 32.84 -99.68 3.57
CA ALA A 351 32.61 -100.48 4.76
C ALA A 351 32.73 -99.81 6.14
N ASN A 352 31.59 -99.94 6.83
CA ASN A 352 31.41 -100.04 8.28
C ASN A 352 31.29 -98.76 9.10
N ILE A 353 30.11 -98.66 9.72
CA ILE A 353 29.93 -98.44 11.16
C ILE A 353 30.63 -97.18 11.69
N LEU A 354 29.85 -96.14 11.96
CA LEU A 354 30.27 -95.12 12.92
C LEU A 354 30.15 -95.71 14.33
N THR A 355 31.25 -96.24 14.84
CA THR A 355 31.48 -96.48 16.27
C THR A 355 32.33 -95.33 16.81
N ASP A 356 31.93 -94.76 17.94
CA ASP A 356 32.86 -93.97 18.76
C ASP A 356 33.82 -94.88 19.54
N ALA A 357 34.75 -94.27 20.28
CA ALA A 357 35.87 -94.96 20.91
C ALA A 357 35.47 -95.93 22.05
N ASP A 358 34.22 -95.89 22.50
CA ASP A 358 33.65 -96.73 23.55
C ASP A 358 32.51 -97.64 23.05
N ASN A 359 32.23 -97.61 21.74
CA ASN A 359 31.53 -98.68 21.01
C ASN A 359 30.04 -98.84 21.40
N ASP A 360 29.39 -97.79 21.89
CA ASP A 360 28.03 -97.87 22.46
C ASP A 360 26.88 -97.35 21.55
N THR A 361 27.20 -96.55 20.52
CA THR A 361 26.18 -95.95 19.64
C THR A 361 26.10 -96.67 18.29
N ARG A 362 24.90 -97.14 17.90
CA ARG A 362 24.63 -97.77 16.59
C ARG A 362 23.57 -96.99 15.81
N VAL A 363 23.87 -96.61 14.56
CA VAL A 363 22.84 -96.30 13.53
C VAL A 363 22.82 -97.47 12.56
N GLN A 364 21.69 -98.18 12.46
CA GLN A 364 21.47 -99.26 11.51
C GLN A 364 20.45 -98.78 10.46
N VAL A 365 20.84 -98.82 9.18
CA VAL A 365 19.95 -98.54 8.04
C VAL A 365 19.67 -99.88 7.37
N GLU A 366 18.41 -100.30 7.29
CA GLU A 366 18.04 -101.56 6.65
C GLU A 366 18.17 -101.49 5.12
N ALA A 367 18.42 -102.65 4.52
CA ALA A 367 18.83 -102.82 3.13
C ALA A 367 17.68 -103.19 2.16
N ASN A 368 16.40 -102.99 2.55
CA ASN A 368 15.26 -103.30 1.68
C ASN A 368 14.45 -102.05 1.29
N PRO A 369 13.91 -101.96 0.06
CA PRO A 369 13.47 -100.69 -0.53
C PRO A 369 12.03 -100.25 -0.20
N ASP A 370 11.35 -100.87 0.77
CA ASP A 370 9.87 -100.89 0.75
C ASP A 370 9.16 -100.12 1.90
N GLU A 371 9.86 -99.39 2.79
CA GLU A 371 9.18 -98.52 3.78
C GLU A 371 9.80 -97.12 3.92
N ASP A 372 8.97 -96.09 3.75
CA ASP A 372 9.29 -94.67 3.59
C ASP A 372 9.72 -93.91 4.89
N ILE A 373 10.15 -94.55 5.97
CA ILE A 373 10.54 -93.85 7.20
C ILE A 373 11.76 -94.50 7.90
N ILE A 374 12.80 -93.69 8.15
CA ILE A 374 13.95 -94.06 9.00
C ILE A 374 13.58 -93.85 10.48
N HIS A 375 13.61 -94.90 11.30
CA HIS A 375 13.57 -94.79 12.76
C HIS A 375 14.98 -94.67 13.35
N ALA A 376 15.31 -93.51 13.92
CA ALA A 376 16.52 -93.33 14.71
C ALA A 376 16.22 -93.52 16.20
N TYR A 377 16.75 -94.59 16.81
CA TYR A 377 16.75 -94.77 18.27
C TYR A 377 18.08 -94.26 18.84
N ILE A 378 18.02 -93.22 19.67
CA ILE A 378 19.17 -92.75 20.45
C ILE A 378 18.92 -93.14 21.91
N LYS A 379 19.76 -94.01 22.49
CA LYS A 379 19.75 -94.32 23.93
C LYS A 379 20.85 -93.54 24.64
N ASN A 380 20.62 -93.15 25.89
CA ASN A 380 21.52 -92.37 26.76
C ASN A 380 21.71 -90.88 26.40
N VAL A 381 20.69 -90.20 25.88
CA VAL A 381 20.68 -88.72 25.89
C VAL A 381 20.14 -88.25 27.24
N GLU A 382 20.97 -87.57 28.05
CA GLU A 382 20.57 -86.92 29.31
C GLU A 382 19.64 -85.69 29.13
N GLY A 383 19.02 -85.54 27.95
CA GLY A 383 18.17 -84.39 27.64
C GLY A 383 17.25 -84.47 26.41
N LEU A 384 17.26 -85.56 25.63
CA LEU A 384 16.35 -85.73 24.49
C LEU A 384 15.58 -87.06 24.62
N GLN A 385 14.39 -86.98 25.22
CA GLN A 385 13.47 -88.13 25.27
C GLN A 385 12.77 -88.32 23.92
N LEU A 386 13.00 -89.46 23.28
CA LEU A 386 12.27 -89.96 22.10
C LEU A 386 11.26 -91.05 22.51
N ASN A 387 10.61 -90.91 23.67
CA ASN A 387 9.53 -91.80 24.10
C ASN A 387 8.16 -91.28 23.58
N GLN A 388 7.07 -91.97 23.89
CA GLN A 388 5.69 -91.54 23.55
C GLN A 388 5.28 -90.16 24.11
N TYR A 389 6.17 -89.48 24.84
CA TYR A 389 6.00 -88.17 25.46
C TYR A 389 7.08 -87.14 25.04
N GLY A 390 7.89 -87.44 24.01
CA GLY A 390 8.97 -86.59 23.47
C GLY A 390 8.55 -85.52 22.44
N LEU A 391 9.53 -84.83 21.83
CA LEU A 391 9.29 -83.78 20.80
C LEU A 391 8.52 -84.29 19.57
N PHE A 392 8.66 -85.57 19.23
CA PHE A 392 7.95 -86.24 18.14
C PHE A 392 6.80 -87.14 18.62
N ALA A 393 6.28 -86.95 19.84
CA ALA A 393 5.22 -87.80 20.37
C ALA A 393 3.97 -87.79 19.45
N PRO A 394 3.56 -88.95 18.90
CA PRO A 394 2.31 -89.07 18.17
C PRO A 394 1.15 -88.97 19.16
N GLY A 395 0.08 -88.25 18.79
CA GLY A 395 -1.11 -88.19 19.63
C GLY A 395 -2.33 -87.67 18.87
N VAL A 396 -3.51 -87.98 19.39
CA VAL A 396 -4.79 -87.55 18.83
C VAL A 396 -5.20 -86.24 19.49
N PHE A 397 -5.43 -85.22 18.68
CA PHE A 397 -6.02 -83.96 19.15
C PHE A 397 -7.45 -84.25 19.66
N ASN A 398 -7.72 -83.99 20.94
CA ASN A 398 -9.00 -84.39 21.56
C ASN A 398 -9.71 -83.27 22.35
N ASN A 399 -9.27 -82.01 22.25
CA ASN A 399 -9.89 -80.84 22.89
C ASN A 399 -10.04 -80.88 24.44
N ASP A 400 -9.77 -81.98 25.13
CA ASP A 400 -10.14 -82.22 26.55
C ASP A 400 -9.10 -81.76 27.58
N GLY A 401 -8.53 -80.56 27.38
CA GLY A 401 -7.43 -80.06 28.22
C GLY A 401 -6.14 -80.85 28.00
N GLY A 402 -5.01 -80.15 27.90
CA GLY A 402 -3.74 -80.83 27.59
C GLY A 402 -3.37 -81.79 28.72
N THR A 403 -2.97 -83.04 28.42
CA THR A 403 -2.33 -83.88 29.45
C THR A 403 -0.84 -83.58 29.41
N ALA A 404 -0.31 -82.89 30.43
CA ALA A 404 1.10 -82.55 30.49
C ALA A 404 1.94 -83.84 30.61
N PRO A 405 2.96 -84.03 29.74
CA PRO A 405 4.00 -85.02 29.97
C PRO A 405 4.68 -84.92 31.35
N VAL A 406 4.88 -83.68 31.83
CA VAL A 406 5.46 -83.37 33.14
C VAL A 406 4.72 -82.16 33.74
N ASN A 407 4.26 -82.26 35.00
CA ASN A 407 3.57 -81.19 35.73
C ASN A 407 4.49 -80.53 36.77
N GLY A 408 4.17 -79.29 37.18
CA GLY A 408 4.88 -78.55 38.26
C GLY A 408 6.10 -77.76 37.78
N ALA A 409 6.91 -77.21 38.69
CA ALA A 409 8.06 -76.37 38.35
C ALA A 409 9.14 -77.09 37.51
N GLY A 410 9.95 -76.35 36.74
CA GLY A 410 11.13 -76.85 36.02
C GLY A 410 11.44 -76.15 34.70
N VAL A 411 12.65 -76.41 34.16
CA VAL A 411 13.10 -76.00 32.83
C VAL A 411 12.89 -77.16 31.84
N ARG A 412 12.23 -76.93 30.71
CA ARG A 412 11.97 -78.00 29.72
C ARG A 412 11.54 -77.48 28.35
N LEU A 413 11.71 -78.34 27.35
CA LEU A 413 10.98 -78.31 26.08
C LEU A 413 9.90 -79.40 26.14
N MET A 414 8.66 -79.08 25.77
CA MET A 414 7.53 -80.00 25.87
C MET A 414 6.56 -79.81 24.70
N TRP A 415 6.26 -80.91 24.01
CA TRP A 415 5.18 -81.02 23.03
C TRP A 415 3.96 -81.67 23.69
N VAL A 416 2.78 -81.04 23.56
CA VAL A 416 1.51 -81.53 24.12
C VAL A 416 0.54 -81.85 22.98
N PRO A 417 0.56 -83.09 22.45
CA PRO A 417 -0.16 -83.44 21.23
C PRO A 417 -1.69 -83.35 21.35
N THR A 418 -2.24 -83.59 22.54
CA THR A 418 -3.71 -83.60 22.76
C THR A 418 -4.37 -82.24 22.50
N VAL A 419 -3.60 -81.15 22.58
CA VAL A 419 -4.03 -79.78 22.30
C VAL A 419 -3.12 -79.07 21.28
N ALA A 420 -2.22 -79.78 20.62
CA ALA A 420 -1.25 -79.25 19.65
C ALA A 420 -0.44 -78.04 20.18
N ALA A 421 0.09 -78.14 21.40
CA ALA A 421 0.77 -77.03 22.07
C ALA A 421 2.28 -77.28 22.26
N LEU A 422 3.10 -76.26 22.01
CA LEU A 422 4.57 -76.28 22.24
C LEU A 422 4.93 -75.39 23.44
N ARG A 423 5.81 -75.87 24.33
CA ARG A 423 6.33 -75.11 25.47
C ARG A 423 7.84 -75.21 25.55
N VAL A 424 8.51 -74.08 25.69
CA VAL A 424 9.97 -73.96 25.82
C VAL A 424 10.28 -72.89 26.86
N GLY A 425 11.19 -73.17 27.80
CA GLY A 425 11.57 -72.24 28.87
C GLY A 425 11.50 -72.83 30.28
N SER A 426 11.38 -71.95 31.28
CA SER A 426 11.35 -72.26 32.72
C SER A 426 10.02 -71.88 33.35
N VAL A 427 9.51 -72.67 34.30
CA VAL A 427 8.36 -72.31 35.14
C VAL A 427 8.63 -72.64 36.62
N ASN A 428 8.20 -71.78 37.54
CA ASN A 428 8.39 -71.96 38.99
C ASN A 428 7.15 -72.50 39.73
N GLY A 429 6.02 -72.72 39.03
CA GLY A 429 4.75 -73.12 39.64
C GLY A 429 3.90 -74.02 38.74
N ASN A 430 2.60 -73.69 38.61
CA ASN A 430 1.59 -74.47 37.89
C ASN A 430 1.30 -73.96 36.46
N GLN A 431 2.10 -73.04 35.94
CA GLN A 431 1.87 -72.37 34.65
C GLN A 431 1.78 -73.35 33.48
N TRP A 432 2.44 -74.53 33.57
CA TRP A 432 2.39 -75.61 32.57
C TRP A 432 1.79 -76.90 33.15
N ASN A 433 0.63 -76.80 33.79
CA ASN A 433 -0.20 -77.95 34.18
C ASN A 433 -1.38 -78.11 33.21
N ASN A 434 -2.12 -79.23 33.30
CA ASN A 434 -3.17 -79.61 32.34
C ASN A 434 -4.21 -78.52 31.99
N ASN A 435 -4.57 -77.66 32.96
CA ASN A 435 -5.54 -76.58 32.77
C ASN A 435 -4.95 -75.34 32.06
N ASN A 436 -3.62 -75.28 31.93
CA ASN A 436 -2.88 -74.13 31.44
C ASN A 436 -2.26 -74.35 30.04
N PHE A 437 -2.95 -75.13 29.20
CA PHE A 437 -2.58 -75.33 27.80
C PHE A 437 -3.67 -74.84 26.84
N GLY A 438 -3.46 -73.67 26.25
CA GLY A 438 -4.22 -73.19 25.11
C GLY A 438 -4.06 -74.13 23.91
N ARG A 439 -5.16 -74.42 23.20
CA ARG A 439 -5.12 -75.26 21.99
C ARG A 439 -4.37 -74.55 20.87
N TYR A 440 -3.53 -75.24 20.11
CA TYR A 440 -2.70 -74.66 19.03
C TYR A 440 -1.80 -73.52 19.51
N SER A 441 -1.36 -73.53 20.77
CA SER A 441 -0.58 -72.43 21.36
C SER A 441 0.91 -72.74 21.44
N SER A 442 1.75 -71.71 21.36
CA SER A 442 3.20 -71.82 21.48
C SER A 442 3.78 -70.88 22.53
N VAL A 443 4.63 -71.40 23.40
CA VAL A 443 5.57 -70.61 24.22
C VAL A 443 6.97 -71.01 23.78
N LEU A 444 7.72 -70.09 23.17
CA LEU A 444 9.00 -70.39 22.50
C LEU A 444 10.24 -70.11 23.36
N GLY A 445 10.06 -69.56 24.57
CA GLY A 445 11.15 -69.33 25.52
C GLY A 445 10.72 -68.56 26.77
N GLY A 446 11.69 -68.22 27.63
CA GLY A 446 11.49 -67.34 28.78
C GLY A 446 11.11 -68.03 30.09
N GLU A 447 10.58 -67.27 31.04
CA GLU A 447 10.24 -67.71 32.41
C GLU A 447 8.76 -67.48 32.75
N ASN A 448 8.07 -68.45 33.34
CA ASN A 448 6.71 -68.33 33.91
C ASN A 448 5.64 -67.83 32.93
N ASN A 449 5.87 -67.99 31.62
CA ASN A 449 4.89 -67.63 30.60
C ASN A 449 3.75 -68.64 30.58
N SER A 450 2.51 -68.15 30.57
CA SER A 450 1.31 -68.98 30.64
C SER A 450 0.30 -68.63 29.56
N ILE A 451 -0.21 -69.67 28.90
CA ILE A 451 -1.32 -69.58 27.95
C ILE A 451 -2.37 -70.61 28.39
N PRO A 452 -3.35 -70.23 29.22
CA PRO A 452 -4.41 -71.13 29.64
C PRO A 452 -5.31 -71.59 28.49
N TYR A 453 -6.18 -72.56 28.77
CA TYR A 453 -7.06 -73.16 27.77
C TYR A 453 -7.88 -72.15 26.94
N ALA A 454 -8.27 -71.01 27.55
CA ALA A 454 -8.98 -69.92 26.88
C ALA A 454 -8.15 -69.23 25.76
N GLY A 455 -6.82 -69.20 25.88
CA GLY A 455 -5.90 -68.60 24.91
C GLY A 455 -5.56 -69.52 23.75
N PHE A 456 -6.55 -70.04 23.03
CA PHE A 456 -6.31 -70.92 21.88
C PHE A 456 -5.72 -70.13 20.69
N ARG A 457 -4.84 -70.75 19.88
CA ARG A 457 -4.10 -70.15 18.75
C ARG A 457 -3.18 -68.97 19.13
N SER A 458 -2.79 -68.89 20.40
CA SER A 458 -1.97 -67.80 20.91
C SER A 458 -0.48 -68.14 20.96
N SER A 459 0.38 -67.13 20.89
CA SER A 459 1.84 -67.32 20.92
C SER A 459 2.54 -66.33 21.84
N ILE A 460 3.45 -66.84 22.66
CA ILE A 460 4.43 -66.07 23.42
C ILE A 460 5.82 -66.42 22.87
N ALA A 461 6.52 -65.46 22.26
CA ALA A 461 7.85 -65.74 21.70
C ALA A 461 8.96 -65.76 22.78
N GLY A 462 8.79 -65.06 23.90
CA GLY A 462 9.71 -65.11 25.05
C GLY A 462 9.32 -64.19 26.20
N GLY A 463 10.27 -63.84 27.08
CA GLY A 463 10.06 -62.92 28.21
C GLY A 463 9.72 -63.61 29.54
N ALA A 464 9.23 -62.85 30.52
CA ALA A 464 8.94 -63.35 31.87
C ALA A 464 7.52 -63.02 32.36
N ASN A 465 6.85 -63.96 33.02
CA ASN A 465 5.52 -63.76 33.64
C ASN A 465 4.44 -63.22 32.68
N ASN A 466 4.52 -63.54 31.38
CA ASN A 466 3.51 -63.09 30.42
C ASN A 466 2.31 -64.04 30.40
N LEU A 467 1.11 -63.48 30.25
CA LEU A 467 -0.16 -64.21 30.30
C LEU A 467 -1.04 -63.90 29.09
N ILE A 468 -1.41 -64.93 28.31
CA ILE A 468 -2.42 -64.79 27.24
C ILE A 468 -3.66 -65.62 27.56
N GLN A 469 -4.77 -64.96 27.85
CA GLN A 469 -6.08 -65.56 28.06
C GLN A 469 -7.02 -65.38 26.86
N GLY A 470 -6.76 -64.36 26.04
CA GLY A 470 -7.52 -64.11 24.80
C GLY A 470 -7.12 -65.08 23.68
N SER A 471 -8.10 -65.52 22.91
CA SER A 471 -7.88 -66.37 21.73
C SER A 471 -7.12 -65.60 20.64
N GLY A 472 -6.18 -66.25 19.94
CA GLY A 472 -5.38 -65.64 18.88
C GLY A 472 -4.45 -64.53 19.35
N GLY A 473 -4.15 -64.48 20.65
CA GLY A 473 -3.34 -63.44 21.26
C GLY A 473 -1.85 -63.60 20.98
N PHE A 474 -1.11 -62.50 20.99
CA PHE A 474 0.34 -62.50 20.76
C PHE A 474 1.08 -61.68 21.81
N ILE A 475 2.14 -62.25 22.38
CA ILE A 475 3.14 -61.50 23.16
C ILE A 475 4.53 -61.80 22.57
N GLY A 476 5.21 -60.79 22.03
CA GLY A 476 6.55 -60.97 21.46
C GLY A 476 7.61 -61.22 22.53
N ALA A 477 7.74 -60.32 23.51
CA ALA A 477 8.67 -60.45 24.63
C ALA A 477 8.23 -59.59 25.82
N GLY A 478 9.15 -59.30 26.75
CA GLY A 478 8.91 -58.41 27.88
C GLY A 478 8.52 -59.13 29.17
N GLN A 479 8.07 -58.36 30.15
CA GLN A 479 7.75 -58.87 31.48
C GLN A 479 6.35 -58.45 31.94
N ASP A 480 5.63 -59.35 32.61
CA ASP A 480 4.33 -59.08 33.25
C ASP A 480 3.28 -58.50 32.29
N ASN A 481 3.33 -58.87 31.00
CA ASN A 481 2.33 -58.43 30.02
C ASN A 481 1.13 -59.39 29.99
N GLN A 482 -0.07 -58.83 29.83
CA GLN A 482 -1.32 -59.57 29.82
C GLN A 482 -2.15 -59.29 28.56
N VAL A 483 -2.52 -60.34 27.84
CA VAL A 483 -3.45 -60.29 26.71
C VAL A 483 -4.72 -61.06 27.07
N THR A 484 -5.81 -60.35 27.33
CA THR A 484 -7.11 -60.97 27.63
C THR A 484 -8.14 -60.79 26.52
N GLY A 485 -7.95 -59.81 25.63
CA GLY A 485 -8.80 -59.60 24.46
C GLY A 485 -8.56 -60.63 23.36
N GLU A 486 -9.60 -60.97 22.61
CA GLU A 486 -9.47 -61.84 21.44
C GLU A 486 -8.68 -61.15 20.32
N TYR A 487 -7.72 -61.82 19.69
CA TYR A 487 -6.82 -61.30 18.65
C TYR A 487 -6.03 -60.05 19.08
N ALA A 488 -5.85 -59.84 20.38
CA ALA A 488 -5.07 -58.74 20.91
C ALA A 488 -3.56 -59.07 20.91
N GLY A 489 -2.72 -58.04 20.77
CA GLY A 489 -1.28 -58.21 20.60
C GLY A 489 -0.45 -57.22 21.40
N ILE A 490 0.65 -57.70 21.98
CA ILE A 490 1.67 -56.88 22.64
C ILE A 490 3.02 -57.27 22.04
N ILE A 491 3.78 -56.35 21.44
CA ILE A 491 5.11 -56.72 20.91
C ILE A 491 6.11 -56.93 22.06
N GLY A 492 6.09 -56.07 23.09
CA GLY A 492 6.91 -56.23 24.30
C GLY A 492 6.69 -55.12 25.33
N GLY A 493 7.61 -55.00 26.30
CA GLY A 493 7.54 -54.01 27.38
C GLY A 493 7.28 -54.61 28.76
N LEU A 494 6.85 -53.78 29.72
CA LEU A 494 6.64 -54.15 31.12
C LEU A 494 5.23 -53.77 31.60
N TYR A 495 4.49 -54.69 32.22
CA TYR A 495 3.16 -54.43 32.80
C TYR A 495 2.12 -53.86 31.81
N ASN A 496 2.14 -54.30 30.54
CA ASN A 496 1.13 -53.86 29.57
C ASN A 496 -0.09 -54.81 29.56
N VAL A 497 -1.29 -54.27 29.38
CA VAL A 497 -2.56 -55.01 29.40
C VAL A 497 -3.38 -54.72 28.14
N ALA A 498 -3.47 -55.70 27.24
CA ALA A 498 -4.32 -55.65 26.05
C ALA A 498 -5.59 -56.48 26.28
N SER A 499 -6.66 -55.83 26.72
CA SER A 499 -7.92 -56.46 27.15
C SER A 499 -9.09 -56.26 26.19
N GLY A 500 -9.00 -55.29 25.28
CA GLY A 500 -9.99 -55.12 24.21
C GLY A 500 -9.79 -56.15 23.10
N ASN A 501 -10.88 -56.63 22.48
CA ASN A 501 -10.75 -57.49 21.30
C ASN A 501 -10.08 -56.71 20.16
N HIS A 502 -9.17 -57.34 19.42
CA HIS A 502 -8.31 -56.74 18.39
C HIS A 502 -7.46 -55.56 18.88
N SER A 503 -7.25 -55.42 20.20
CA SER A 503 -6.42 -54.35 20.74
C SER A 503 -4.93 -54.60 20.53
N PHE A 504 -4.14 -53.53 20.45
CA PHE A 504 -2.72 -53.64 20.16
C PHE A 504 -1.89 -52.70 21.04
N ILE A 505 -0.81 -53.21 21.63
CA ILE A 505 0.19 -52.42 22.34
C ILE A 505 1.55 -52.63 21.68
N GLY A 506 2.12 -51.54 21.14
CA GLY A 506 3.41 -51.58 20.47
C GLY A 506 4.56 -51.89 21.44
N THR A 507 4.74 -51.13 22.51
CA THR A 507 5.78 -51.35 23.53
C THR A 507 5.52 -50.47 24.75
N GLY A 508 6.43 -50.44 25.72
CA GLY A 508 6.44 -49.48 26.82
C GLY A 508 6.08 -50.09 28.18
N GLN A 509 5.63 -49.24 29.11
CA GLN A 509 5.37 -49.64 30.49
C GLN A 509 3.98 -49.20 30.97
N TYR A 510 3.28 -50.06 31.71
CA TYR A 510 1.97 -49.73 32.32
C TYR A 510 0.89 -49.27 31.32
N ASN A 511 0.96 -49.70 30.06
CA ASN A 511 -0.04 -49.32 29.08
C ASN A 511 -1.24 -50.26 29.11
N THR A 512 -2.44 -49.73 28.90
CA THR A 512 -3.69 -50.48 28.82
C THR A 512 -4.40 -50.18 27.50
N ALA A 513 -4.74 -51.21 26.72
CA ALA A 513 -5.59 -51.12 25.54
C ALA A 513 -6.87 -51.94 25.79
N SER A 514 -7.94 -51.28 26.21
CA SER A 514 -9.16 -51.92 26.71
C SER A 514 -10.39 -51.77 25.80
N GLY A 515 -10.39 -50.79 24.89
CA GLY A 515 -11.44 -50.64 23.87
C GLY A 515 -11.34 -51.69 22.75
N LEU A 516 -12.46 -52.02 22.10
CA LEU A 516 -12.47 -52.84 20.88
C LEU A 516 -11.61 -52.17 19.79
N SER A 517 -10.67 -52.89 19.20
CA SER A 517 -9.73 -52.38 18.17
C SER A 517 -8.96 -51.13 18.62
N SER A 518 -8.74 -50.98 19.92
CA SER A 518 -7.96 -49.88 20.49
C SER A 518 -6.46 -50.11 20.34
N MET A 519 -5.68 -49.04 20.26
CA MET A 519 -4.24 -49.10 20.05
C MET A 519 -3.49 -48.22 21.04
N VAL A 520 -2.46 -48.77 21.68
CA VAL A 520 -1.39 -47.99 22.31
C VAL A 520 -0.13 -48.15 21.46
N ALA A 521 0.34 -47.09 20.82
CA ALA A 521 1.55 -47.17 20.00
C ALA A 521 2.81 -47.43 20.86
N GLY A 522 2.84 -46.87 22.07
CA GLY A 522 3.84 -47.13 23.11
C GLY A 522 3.96 -45.97 24.09
N GLY A 523 4.92 -46.08 25.02
CA GLY A 523 5.20 -45.07 26.06
C GLY A 523 4.92 -45.58 27.48
N GLU A 524 4.55 -44.70 28.39
CA GLU A 524 4.30 -45.04 29.80
C GLU A 524 2.91 -44.62 30.26
N ASP A 525 2.21 -45.48 31.01
CA ASP A 525 0.94 -45.16 31.68
C ASP A 525 -0.15 -44.61 30.74
N ASN A 526 -0.27 -45.18 29.54
CA ASN A 526 -1.31 -44.79 28.60
C ASN A 526 -2.52 -45.74 28.63
N ASN A 527 -3.72 -45.20 28.43
CA ASN A 527 -4.96 -45.97 28.42
C ASN A 527 -5.82 -45.68 27.16
N ALA A 528 -5.91 -46.63 26.24
CA ALA A 528 -6.85 -46.60 25.11
C ALA A 528 -8.14 -47.32 25.49
N ALA A 529 -9.12 -46.58 26.01
CA ALA A 529 -10.36 -47.14 26.58
C ALA A 529 -11.56 -47.08 25.62
N GLY A 530 -11.58 -46.12 24.69
CA GLY A 530 -12.63 -46.05 23.67
C GLY A 530 -12.45 -47.11 22.58
N ASN A 531 -13.54 -47.59 22.00
CA ASN A 531 -13.48 -48.44 20.81
C ASN A 531 -12.84 -47.66 19.65
N PHE A 532 -11.93 -48.29 18.90
CA PHE A 532 -11.14 -47.70 17.81
C PHE A 532 -10.28 -46.50 18.24
N SER A 533 -10.02 -46.33 19.54
CA SER A 533 -9.17 -45.25 20.04
C SER A 533 -7.68 -45.55 19.85
N THR A 534 -6.86 -44.51 19.77
CA THR A 534 -5.39 -44.62 19.68
C THR A 534 -4.72 -43.68 20.68
N VAL A 535 -3.72 -44.19 21.41
CA VAL A 535 -2.96 -43.39 22.38
C VAL A 535 -1.46 -43.62 22.28
N ALA A 536 -0.66 -42.58 22.57
CA ALA A 536 0.78 -42.69 22.72
C ALA A 536 1.31 -41.60 23.67
N GLY A 537 2.52 -41.79 24.22
CA GLY A 537 3.20 -40.78 25.03
C GLY A 537 3.32 -41.17 26.50
N ASN A 538 3.10 -40.24 27.43
CA ASN A 538 3.17 -40.52 28.86
C ASN A 538 1.90 -40.04 29.58
N GLY A 539 1.23 -40.94 30.31
CA GLY A 539 0.12 -40.60 31.18
C GLY A 539 -1.18 -40.20 30.46
N ASN A 540 -1.38 -40.59 29.20
CA ASN A 540 -2.52 -40.17 28.39
C ASN A 540 -3.69 -41.16 28.45
N THR A 541 -4.92 -40.68 28.30
CA THR A 541 -6.11 -41.52 28.13
C THR A 541 -6.88 -41.09 26.89
N ALA A 542 -7.18 -42.03 25.99
CA ALA A 542 -8.12 -41.87 24.89
C ALA A 542 -9.44 -42.57 25.28
N ALA A 543 -10.38 -41.79 25.83
CA ALA A 543 -11.52 -42.34 26.56
C ALA A 543 -12.74 -42.65 25.68
N SER A 544 -12.96 -41.89 24.60
CA SER A 544 -14.17 -42.00 23.77
C SER A 544 -13.95 -42.78 22.47
N TYR A 545 -15.06 -43.18 21.84
CA TYR A 545 -15.08 -43.86 20.54
C TYR A 545 -14.24 -43.11 19.48
N GLY A 546 -13.22 -43.75 18.90
CA GLY A 546 -12.39 -43.19 17.83
C GLY A 546 -11.48 -42.02 18.23
N GLU A 547 -11.23 -41.82 19.53
CA GLU A 547 -10.36 -40.73 20.02
C GLU A 547 -8.87 -41.03 19.79
N VAL A 548 -8.11 -40.01 19.39
CA VAL A 548 -6.64 -40.07 19.31
C VAL A 548 -6.03 -39.12 20.34
N THR A 549 -5.17 -39.61 21.24
CA THR A 549 -4.51 -38.80 22.26
C THR A 549 -2.99 -39.01 22.28
N LEU A 550 -2.23 -37.91 22.17
CA LEU A 550 -0.76 -37.92 22.10
C LEU A 550 -0.16 -36.97 23.14
N GLY A 551 1.16 -37.05 23.38
CA GLY A 551 1.92 -36.08 24.17
C GLY A 551 2.12 -36.48 25.63
N LEU A 552 2.03 -35.53 26.55
CA LEU A 552 2.26 -35.74 27.99
C LEU A 552 1.04 -35.29 28.79
N PHE A 553 0.52 -36.18 29.65
CA PHE A 553 -0.49 -35.87 30.66
C PHE A 553 -1.68 -35.03 30.12
N ALA A 554 -2.31 -35.51 29.05
CA ALA A 554 -3.54 -34.92 28.54
C ALA A 554 -4.61 -34.86 29.65
N SER A 555 -5.44 -33.81 29.60
CA SER A 555 -6.58 -33.63 30.51
C SER A 555 -7.52 -34.83 30.46
N ASN A 556 -8.05 -35.20 31.62
CA ASN A 556 -9.06 -36.26 31.70
C ASN A 556 -10.46 -35.65 31.56
N TYR A 557 -11.36 -36.41 30.94
CA TYR A 557 -12.78 -36.07 30.89
C TYR A 557 -13.62 -37.35 30.89
N THR A 558 -14.90 -37.22 31.21
CA THR A 558 -15.87 -38.32 31.11
C THR A 558 -16.54 -38.25 29.75
N PRO A 559 -16.32 -39.24 28.86
CA PRO A 559 -16.97 -39.24 27.56
C PRO A 559 -18.45 -39.60 27.70
N ALA A 560 -19.27 -39.07 26.80
CA ALA A 560 -20.66 -39.47 26.65
C ALA A 560 -20.78 -40.90 26.10
N SER A 561 -19.86 -41.34 25.24
CA SER A 561 -19.81 -42.72 24.75
C SER A 561 -18.40 -43.23 24.47
N THR A 562 -18.11 -44.43 24.98
CA THR A 562 -16.89 -45.17 24.67
C THR A 562 -17.05 -46.07 23.43
N THR A 563 -18.28 -46.30 22.96
CA THR A 563 -18.59 -47.30 21.91
C THR A 563 -19.26 -46.74 20.67
N THR A 564 -19.75 -45.49 20.70
CA THR A 564 -20.45 -44.84 19.58
C THR A 564 -20.01 -43.39 19.43
N PHE A 565 -20.23 -42.79 18.26
CA PHE A 565 -19.94 -41.38 18.00
C PHE A 565 -20.87 -40.47 18.81
N ASP A 566 -20.31 -39.59 19.64
CA ASP A 566 -21.02 -38.49 20.29
C ASP A 566 -20.35 -37.16 19.92
N ALA A 567 -21.15 -36.16 19.52
CA ALA A 567 -20.61 -34.91 19.01
C ALA A 567 -19.86 -34.07 20.08
N GLY A 568 -20.17 -34.26 21.36
CA GLY A 568 -19.51 -33.59 22.49
C GLY A 568 -18.18 -34.21 22.90
N ASP A 569 -17.90 -35.45 22.48
CA ASP A 569 -16.68 -36.17 22.86
C ASP A 569 -15.47 -35.74 22.02
N ARG A 570 -14.26 -36.00 22.54
CA ARG A 570 -13.01 -35.66 21.87
C ARG A 570 -12.77 -36.58 20.68
N LEU A 571 -12.38 -36.01 19.55
CA LEU A 571 -11.83 -36.74 18.40
C LEU A 571 -10.30 -36.81 18.49
N PHE A 572 -9.67 -35.72 18.92
CA PHE A 572 -8.21 -35.61 18.99
C PHE A 572 -7.75 -34.73 20.15
N ALA A 573 -6.66 -35.12 20.83
CA ALA A 573 -6.02 -34.31 21.85
C ALA A 573 -4.49 -34.46 21.84
N ILE A 574 -3.81 -33.34 22.11
CA ILE A 574 -2.36 -33.33 22.38
C ILE A 574 -2.15 -32.79 23.80
N GLY A 575 -1.72 -33.68 24.69
CA GLY A 575 -1.35 -33.36 26.06
C GLY A 575 -0.03 -32.60 26.15
N ASN A 576 0.01 -31.58 27.00
CA ASN A 576 1.22 -30.83 27.36
C ASN A 576 1.33 -30.59 28.87
N GLY A 577 0.69 -31.46 29.67
CA GLY A 577 0.76 -31.39 31.13
C GLY A 577 2.14 -31.77 31.64
N ALA A 578 2.52 -31.22 32.80
CA ALA A 578 3.82 -31.50 33.42
C ALA A 578 3.88 -32.86 34.12
N ASP A 579 2.77 -33.25 34.74
CA ASP A 579 2.61 -34.49 35.52
C ASP A 579 1.12 -34.86 35.68
N ALA A 580 0.83 -35.98 36.35
CA ALA A 580 -0.52 -36.46 36.58
C ALA A 580 -1.39 -35.51 37.44
N GLY A 581 -0.79 -34.61 38.22
CA GLY A 581 -1.49 -33.58 39.00
C GLY A 581 -1.74 -32.28 38.22
N SER A 582 -0.98 -32.05 37.14
CA SER A 582 -1.00 -30.82 36.34
C SER A 582 -1.26 -31.12 34.86
N ARG A 583 -2.38 -31.81 34.59
CA ARG A 583 -2.79 -32.22 33.25
C ARG A 583 -3.30 -31.04 32.42
N SER A 584 -2.92 -30.97 31.14
CA SER A 584 -3.38 -29.93 30.22
C SER A 584 -3.31 -30.39 28.77
N ASN A 585 -4.11 -29.75 27.90
CA ASN A 585 -4.08 -29.96 26.46
C ASN A 585 -3.53 -28.73 25.74
N ALA A 586 -2.55 -28.93 24.86
CA ALA A 586 -2.12 -27.92 23.89
C ALA A 586 -3.17 -27.76 22.77
N LEU A 587 -3.75 -28.89 22.34
CA LEU A 587 -4.78 -28.94 21.29
C LEU A 587 -5.85 -29.95 21.68
N THR A 588 -7.11 -29.57 21.46
CA THR A 588 -8.29 -30.43 21.61
C THR A 588 -9.19 -30.25 20.40
N VAL A 589 -9.67 -31.34 19.81
CA VAL A 589 -10.69 -31.31 18.76
C VAL A 589 -11.84 -32.18 19.21
N LEU A 590 -13.04 -31.61 19.30
CA LEU A 590 -14.26 -32.34 19.57
C LEU A 590 -14.84 -32.90 18.26
N LYS A 591 -15.64 -33.96 18.38
CA LYS A 591 -16.31 -34.62 17.25
C LYS A 591 -17.30 -33.73 16.51
N ASN A 592 -17.84 -32.68 17.15
CA ASN A 592 -18.63 -31.62 16.49
C ASN A 592 -17.79 -30.63 15.67
N GLY A 593 -16.46 -30.79 15.63
CA GLY A 593 -15.52 -29.93 14.92
C GLY A 593 -15.07 -28.68 15.68
N ASN A 594 -15.38 -28.55 16.96
CA ASN A 594 -14.83 -27.48 17.80
C ASN A 594 -13.36 -27.76 18.12
N VAL A 595 -12.48 -26.80 17.80
CA VAL A 595 -11.04 -26.87 18.02
C VAL A 595 -10.65 -25.92 19.14
N GLY A 596 -10.01 -26.45 20.18
CA GLY A 596 -9.44 -25.71 21.31
C GLY A 596 -7.92 -25.70 21.24
N ILE A 597 -7.30 -24.53 21.29
CA ILE A 597 -5.85 -24.36 21.44
C ILE A 597 -5.60 -23.79 22.85
N GLY A 598 -4.86 -24.53 23.68
CA GLY A 598 -4.65 -24.20 25.10
C GLY A 598 -5.88 -24.40 25.99
N THR A 599 -6.93 -25.07 25.48
CA THR A 599 -8.15 -25.38 26.23
C THR A 599 -8.71 -26.74 25.82
N ASP A 600 -9.28 -27.44 26.79
CA ASP A 600 -9.89 -28.77 26.64
C ASP A 600 -11.41 -28.72 26.55
N GLN A 601 -12.00 -27.53 26.66
CA GLN A 601 -13.43 -27.25 26.58
C GLN A 601 -13.72 -26.16 25.52
N PRO A 602 -13.45 -26.43 24.23
CA PRO A 602 -13.68 -25.43 23.18
C PRO A 602 -15.18 -25.12 23.03
N LYS A 603 -15.53 -23.86 23.25
CA LYS A 603 -16.92 -23.36 23.22
C LYS A 603 -17.40 -23.00 21.82
N GLN A 604 -16.50 -22.97 20.84
CA GLN A 604 -16.72 -22.54 19.46
C GLN A 604 -15.84 -23.34 18.50
N LYS A 605 -16.05 -23.17 17.18
CA LYS A 605 -15.29 -23.86 16.12
C LYS A 605 -13.78 -23.68 16.25
N LEU A 606 -13.32 -22.49 16.63
CA LEU A 606 -11.95 -22.24 17.04
C LEU A 606 -11.97 -21.43 18.35
N HIS A 607 -11.39 -21.99 19.40
CA HIS A 607 -11.25 -21.35 20.71
C HIS A 607 -9.77 -21.38 21.11
N VAL A 608 -9.10 -20.22 21.07
CA VAL A 608 -7.73 -20.06 21.55
C VAL A 608 -7.79 -19.48 22.96
N ALA A 609 -7.26 -20.21 23.94
CA ALA A 609 -7.11 -19.73 25.30
C ALA A 609 -5.73 -19.06 25.46
N GLY A 610 -5.69 -17.74 25.31
CA GLY A 610 -4.48 -16.93 25.32
C GLY A 610 -4.33 -16.07 24.07
N ASP A 611 -3.13 -15.53 23.85
CA ASP A 611 -2.83 -14.68 22.71
C ASP A 611 -2.62 -15.50 21.42
N TYR A 612 -3.08 -14.96 20.28
CA TYR A 612 -2.83 -15.52 18.95
C TYR A 612 -1.78 -14.68 18.21
N TYR A 613 -0.70 -15.32 17.74
CA TYR A 613 0.36 -14.68 16.95
C TYR A 613 0.46 -15.33 15.56
N GLY A 614 -0.09 -14.67 14.54
CA GLY A 614 0.00 -15.09 13.14
C GLY A 614 0.93 -14.18 12.33
N LYS A 615 1.75 -14.76 11.44
CA LYS A 615 2.49 -13.99 10.42
C LYS A 615 1.64 -13.92 9.14
N GLY A 616 1.41 -12.71 8.61
CA GLY A 616 0.65 -12.50 7.37
C GLY A 616 -0.77 -11.95 7.60
N HIS A 617 -1.67 -12.17 6.64
CA HIS A 617 -3.05 -11.69 6.68
C HIS A 617 -3.97 -12.62 7.48
N LEU A 618 -4.84 -12.05 8.32
CA LEU A 618 -5.98 -12.75 8.92
C LEU A 618 -7.24 -12.44 8.09
N TRP A 619 -7.71 -13.42 7.30
CA TRP A 619 -8.88 -13.27 6.45
C TRP A 619 -10.16 -13.62 7.22
N PHE A 620 -11.11 -12.68 7.28
CA PHE A 620 -12.47 -12.91 7.79
C PHE A 620 -13.44 -13.01 6.60
N HIS A 621 -13.88 -14.23 6.27
CA HIS A 621 -14.88 -14.45 5.23
C HIS A 621 -16.28 -14.23 5.79
N ALA A 622 -17.16 -13.59 5.03
CA ALA A 622 -18.58 -13.54 5.37
C ALA A 622 -19.19 -14.94 5.30
N PHE A 623 -20.15 -15.24 6.18
CA PHE A 623 -20.91 -16.49 6.14
C PHE A 623 -21.64 -16.58 4.80
N GLU A 624 -21.45 -17.69 4.08
CA GLU A 624 -22.14 -18.14 2.88
C GLU A 624 -23.06 -17.12 2.19
N GLY A 625 -22.52 -16.45 1.18
CA GLY A 625 -23.32 -15.86 0.13
C GLY A 625 -23.01 -16.60 -1.16
N ASP A 626 -23.87 -17.54 -1.55
CA ASP A 626 -23.95 -18.12 -2.90
C ASP A 626 -24.30 -17.02 -3.92
N GLY A 627 -23.43 -16.04 -4.12
CA GLY A 627 -23.67 -14.84 -4.92
C GLY A 627 -24.54 -13.76 -4.25
N SER A 628 -24.86 -13.88 -2.95
CA SER A 628 -25.59 -12.85 -2.17
C SER A 628 -24.66 -12.11 -1.20
N SER A 629 -24.98 -10.86 -0.85
CA SER A 629 -24.17 -10.08 0.10
C SER A 629 -24.20 -10.68 1.52
N GLY A 630 -23.06 -11.15 2.03
CA GLY A 630 -22.88 -11.56 3.42
C GLY A 630 -22.12 -10.51 4.25
N THR A 631 -22.25 -10.55 5.58
CA THR A 631 -21.47 -9.68 6.49
C THR A 631 -20.50 -10.53 7.32
N ALA A 632 -19.21 -10.21 7.25
CA ALA A 632 -18.22 -10.72 8.20
C ALA A 632 -18.22 -9.83 9.46
N TYR A 633 -18.36 -10.43 10.63
CA TYR A 633 -18.31 -9.70 11.91
C TYR A 633 -16.98 -9.94 12.61
N VAL A 634 -16.36 -8.87 13.10
CA VAL A 634 -15.34 -8.94 14.16
C VAL A 634 -16.00 -8.35 15.41
N GLN A 635 -16.18 -9.18 16.44
CA GLN A 635 -16.94 -8.80 17.63
C GLN A 635 -16.17 -9.16 18.91
N ALA A 636 -16.08 -8.22 19.83
CA ALA A 636 -15.71 -8.49 21.21
C ALA A 636 -17.00 -8.71 22.03
N ARG A 637 -17.19 -9.92 22.55
CA ARG A 637 -18.40 -10.31 23.28
C ARG A 637 -18.05 -11.26 24.41
N ASP A 638 -18.78 -11.15 25.51
CA ASP A 638 -18.91 -12.24 26.47
C ASP A 638 -20.34 -12.81 26.46
N ASN A 639 -20.46 -14.02 27.00
CA ASN A 639 -21.76 -14.67 27.15
C ASN A 639 -22.44 -14.33 28.49
N SER A 640 -21.89 -13.42 29.30
CA SER A 640 -22.51 -13.02 30.57
C SER A 640 -23.69 -12.08 30.35
N GLY A 641 -23.67 -11.32 29.25
CA GLY A 641 -24.70 -10.32 28.93
C GLY A 641 -24.59 -9.04 29.77
N SER A 642 -23.59 -8.93 30.65
CA SER A 642 -23.40 -7.77 31.55
C SER A 642 -22.11 -6.99 31.32
N SER A 643 -21.16 -7.52 30.53
CA SER A 643 -19.87 -6.86 30.36
C SER A 643 -19.89 -5.74 29.33
N SER A 644 -19.23 -4.64 29.67
CA SER A 644 -18.86 -3.58 28.73
C SER A 644 -17.50 -3.91 28.13
N ILE A 645 -17.44 -4.22 26.83
CA ILE A 645 -16.21 -4.67 26.17
C ILE A 645 -15.89 -3.70 25.02
N SER A 646 -14.70 -3.11 25.05
CA SER A 646 -14.14 -2.30 23.95
C SER A 646 -13.35 -3.17 22.98
N MET A 647 -13.23 -2.73 21.73
CA MET A 647 -12.38 -3.36 20.70
C MET A 647 -11.33 -2.36 20.20
N GLN A 648 -10.08 -2.79 20.01
CA GLN A 648 -8.97 -1.91 19.64
C GLN A 648 -8.15 -2.49 18.48
N LEU A 649 -7.75 -1.63 17.54
CA LEU A 649 -6.69 -1.86 16.56
C LEU A 649 -5.49 -1.01 16.96
N ARG A 650 -4.35 -1.66 17.23
CA ARG A 650 -3.15 -1.02 17.76
C ARG A 650 -1.99 -1.17 16.80
N THR A 651 -1.18 -0.12 16.68
CA THR A 651 0.08 -0.14 15.94
C THR A 651 1.23 0.14 16.91
N GLN A 652 2.46 0.14 16.43
CA GLN A 652 3.62 0.54 17.22
C GLN A 652 4.33 1.69 16.50
N ASN A 653 4.63 2.76 17.24
CA ASN A 653 5.46 3.86 16.76
C ASN A 653 6.68 3.97 17.66
N ALA A 654 7.88 3.75 17.09
CA ALA A 654 9.16 3.80 17.80
C ALA A 654 9.18 3.01 19.14
N GLY A 655 8.62 1.80 19.15
CA GLY A 655 8.58 0.94 20.34
C GLY A 655 7.36 1.13 21.24
N SER A 656 6.61 2.22 21.11
CA SER A 656 5.39 2.46 21.91
C SER A 656 4.14 1.99 21.18
N ILE A 657 3.24 1.30 21.88
CA ILE A 657 1.94 0.89 21.34
C ILE A 657 1.05 2.14 21.19
N VAL A 658 0.41 2.28 20.04
CA VAL A 658 -0.50 3.39 19.71
C VAL A 658 -1.88 2.82 19.37
N ASP A 659 -2.92 3.34 20.02
CA ASP A 659 -4.31 3.02 19.69
C ASP A 659 -4.69 3.75 18.40
N ALA A 660 -4.59 3.05 17.27
CA ALA A 660 -4.91 3.62 15.97
C ALA A 660 -6.42 3.78 15.80
N VAL A 661 -7.19 2.74 16.13
CA VAL A 661 -8.66 2.77 16.14
C VAL A 661 -9.17 2.12 17.41
N HIS A 662 -10.04 2.82 18.15
CA HIS A 662 -10.67 2.36 19.38
C HIS A 662 -12.19 2.39 19.22
N LEU A 663 -12.86 1.24 19.35
CA LEU A 663 -14.32 1.16 19.49
C LEU A 663 -14.64 0.99 20.99
N SER A 664 -15.22 2.01 21.60
CA SER A 664 -15.60 1.96 23.00
C SER A 664 -16.80 1.05 23.22
N ALA A 665 -17.02 0.58 24.45
CA ALA A 665 -18.19 -0.21 24.82
C ALA A 665 -19.53 0.53 24.58
N ALA A 666 -19.51 1.87 24.45
CA ALA A 666 -20.68 2.68 24.11
C ALA A 666 -20.90 2.83 22.58
N GLY A 667 -20.08 2.16 21.76
CA GLY A 667 -20.11 2.24 20.31
C GLY A 667 -19.57 3.55 19.73
N ASN A 668 -18.67 4.23 20.43
CA ASN A 668 -17.97 5.41 19.92
C ASN A 668 -16.66 4.99 19.25
N VAL A 669 -16.32 5.61 18.11
CA VAL A 669 -15.09 5.37 17.37
C VAL A 669 -14.07 6.47 17.69
N GLY A 670 -12.92 6.09 18.23
CA GLY A 670 -11.75 6.94 18.40
C GLY A 670 -10.68 6.62 17.36
N ILE A 671 -10.10 7.63 16.74
CA ILE A 671 -8.93 7.51 15.87
C ILE A 671 -7.78 8.26 16.55
N ALA A 672 -6.66 7.55 16.79
CA ALA A 672 -5.51 8.05 17.56
C ALA A 672 -5.84 8.51 19.00
N THR A 673 -6.88 7.92 19.61
CA THR A 673 -7.30 8.21 20.99
C THR A 673 -7.94 6.99 21.65
N ALA A 674 -7.59 6.73 22.91
CA ALA A 674 -8.12 5.63 23.71
C ALA A 674 -9.47 5.94 24.37
N THR A 675 -9.90 7.20 24.37
CA THR A 675 -11.07 7.67 25.12
C THR A 675 -11.97 8.54 24.23
N PRO A 676 -12.65 7.98 23.22
CA PRO A 676 -13.53 8.75 22.34
C PRO A 676 -14.78 9.25 23.10
N GLY A 677 -14.83 10.56 23.35
CA GLY A 677 -15.95 11.22 24.02
C GLY A 677 -17.20 11.37 23.15
N ASN A 678 -17.03 11.40 21.83
CA ASN A 678 -18.12 11.51 20.84
C ASN A 678 -18.19 10.28 19.94
N LYS A 679 -19.29 10.14 19.17
CA LYS A 679 -19.50 9.01 18.24
C LYS A 679 -18.34 8.78 17.27
N LEU A 680 -17.73 9.87 16.80
CA LEU A 680 -16.44 9.86 16.12
C LEU A 680 -15.54 10.91 16.76
N THR A 681 -14.38 10.50 17.27
CA THR A 681 -13.35 11.40 17.82
C THR A 681 -12.04 11.15 17.08
N VAL A 682 -11.47 12.16 16.43
CA VAL A 682 -10.16 12.09 15.77
C VAL A 682 -9.19 12.97 16.53
N ASN A 683 -8.12 12.39 17.06
CA ASN A 683 -7.05 13.15 17.73
C ASN A 683 -5.93 13.43 16.73
N GLY A 684 -6.06 14.56 16.02
CA GLY A 684 -5.18 14.95 14.92
C GLY A 684 -5.97 15.50 13.74
N ASN A 685 -5.29 15.68 12.59
CA ASN A 685 -5.93 16.13 11.36
C ASN A 685 -6.72 14.98 10.71
N ALA A 686 -7.89 15.28 10.16
CA ALA A 686 -8.67 14.36 9.32
C ALA A 686 -8.75 14.93 7.90
N ASP A 687 -8.37 14.15 6.90
CA ASP A 687 -8.58 14.46 5.48
C ASP A 687 -9.79 13.68 4.97
N ILE A 688 -10.78 14.39 4.41
CA ILE A 688 -12.02 13.79 3.92
C ILE A 688 -12.13 14.07 2.41
N VAL A 689 -11.78 13.05 1.62
CA VAL A 689 -11.93 13.09 0.16
C VAL A 689 -13.37 12.71 -0.20
N GLY A 690 -14.17 13.67 -0.63
CA GLY A 690 -15.57 13.47 -1.03
C GLY A 690 -16.54 14.43 -0.33
N THR A 691 -17.67 13.89 0.14
CA THR A 691 -18.69 14.63 0.89
C THR A 691 -18.67 14.26 2.38
N LEU A 692 -18.73 15.25 3.27
CA LEU A 692 -18.87 15.06 4.72
C LEU A 692 -20.29 15.43 5.16
N GLY A 693 -21.01 14.47 5.75
CA GLY A 693 -22.33 14.68 6.35
C GLY A 693 -22.25 14.82 7.86
N ILE A 694 -22.76 15.93 8.41
CA ILE A 694 -22.96 16.12 9.85
C ILE A 694 -24.47 16.15 10.11
N GLY A 695 -24.99 15.17 10.85
CA GLY A 695 -26.42 15.01 11.10
C GLY A 695 -27.24 14.50 9.90
N THR A 696 -26.59 14.00 8.85
CA THR A 696 -27.22 13.38 7.68
C THR A 696 -26.42 12.18 7.16
N ILE A 697 -27.11 11.16 6.65
CA ILE A 697 -26.51 10.00 5.97
C ILE A 697 -26.49 10.15 4.44
N PHE A 698 -27.07 11.24 3.91
CA PHE A 698 -27.08 11.56 2.47
C PHE A 698 -26.59 13.00 2.25
N PRO A 699 -25.28 13.27 2.37
CA PRO A 699 -24.74 14.61 2.12
C PRO A 699 -24.84 14.96 0.62
N ALA A 700 -25.66 15.96 0.29
CA ALA A 700 -25.86 16.44 -1.09
C ALA A 700 -24.73 17.34 -1.61
N ASN A 701 -23.91 17.88 -0.71
CA ASN A 701 -22.77 18.78 -1.00
C ASN A 701 -21.48 18.27 -0.33
N ARG A 702 -20.32 18.81 -0.74
CA ARG A 702 -18.99 18.48 -0.15
C ARG A 702 -18.95 18.57 1.38
N LEU A 703 -19.67 19.53 1.95
CA LEU A 703 -20.00 19.55 3.37
C LEU A 703 -21.51 19.79 3.50
N SER A 704 -22.24 18.86 4.11
CA SER A 704 -23.67 18.98 4.40
C SER A 704 -23.88 18.89 5.90
N VAL A 705 -24.39 19.96 6.51
CA VAL A 705 -24.71 20.01 7.93
C VAL A 705 -26.23 20.12 8.07
N ILE A 706 -26.88 19.08 8.59
CA ILE A 706 -28.29 19.09 8.99
C ILE A 706 -28.33 19.06 10.51
N GLY A 707 -28.63 20.22 11.12
CA GLY A 707 -28.53 20.42 12.57
C GLY A 707 -27.42 21.42 12.92
N SER A 708 -26.82 21.25 14.11
CA SER A 708 -25.74 22.13 14.59
C SER A 708 -24.37 21.48 14.38
N ALA A 709 -23.39 22.28 13.97
CA ALA A 709 -21.97 21.94 14.01
C ALA A 709 -21.25 22.99 14.87
N ASP A 710 -20.48 22.53 15.85
CA ASP A 710 -19.71 23.40 16.75
C ASP A 710 -18.23 23.39 16.33
N PHE A 711 -17.71 24.57 16.02
CA PHE A 711 -16.32 24.78 15.64
C PHE A 711 -15.66 25.70 16.67
N SER A 712 -14.79 25.16 17.51
CA SER A 712 -14.03 25.95 18.51
C SER A 712 -12.85 26.73 17.90
N GLY A 713 -12.32 26.24 16.77
CA GLY A 713 -11.23 26.84 15.98
C GLY A 713 -11.71 27.81 14.90
N ASN A 714 -10.81 28.20 14.00
CA ASN A 714 -11.15 28.96 12.81
C ASN A 714 -11.57 28.00 11.68
N VAL A 715 -12.61 28.35 10.92
CA VAL A 715 -13.11 27.60 9.76
C VAL A 715 -12.59 28.26 8.49
N GLY A 716 -11.83 27.53 7.69
CA GLY A 716 -11.34 27.97 6.38
C GLY A 716 -12.15 27.35 5.25
N ILE A 717 -12.65 28.17 4.32
CA ILE A 717 -13.29 27.70 3.08
C ILE A 717 -12.47 28.25 1.92
N GLY A 718 -11.81 27.36 1.17
CA GLY A 718 -10.90 27.76 0.08
C GLY A 718 -9.55 28.32 0.54
N THR A 719 -9.22 28.16 1.83
CA THR A 719 -7.90 28.51 2.42
C THR A 719 -7.42 27.39 3.35
N THR A 720 -6.10 27.19 3.42
CA THR A 720 -5.47 26.18 4.29
C THR A 720 -5.00 26.75 5.63
N ASN A 721 -5.06 28.08 5.82
CA ASN A 721 -4.59 28.73 7.04
C ASN A 721 -5.48 29.94 7.43
N PRO A 722 -6.72 29.69 7.91
CA PRO A 722 -7.66 30.74 8.28
C PRO A 722 -7.17 31.51 9.53
N THR A 723 -6.63 32.71 9.33
CA THR A 723 -6.02 33.53 10.40
C THR A 723 -6.67 34.90 10.56
N LYS A 724 -7.49 35.33 9.60
CA LYS A 724 -8.09 36.68 9.59
C LYS A 724 -9.41 36.77 10.37
N ALA A 725 -10.12 35.66 10.50
CA ALA A 725 -11.40 35.58 11.20
C ALA A 725 -11.71 34.14 11.64
N LYS A 726 -12.72 33.98 12.51
CA LYS A 726 -13.26 32.67 12.89
C LYS A 726 -13.86 31.89 11.72
N VAL A 727 -14.35 32.58 10.69
CA VAL A 727 -14.69 32.01 9.39
C VAL A 727 -13.96 32.83 8.33
N GLU A 728 -13.02 32.22 7.62
CA GLU A 728 -12.30 32.85 6.51
C GLU A 728 -12.66 32.12 5.21
N ILE A 729 -13.23 32.86 4.25
CA ILE A 729 -13.58 32.34 2.94
C ILE A 729 -12.66 33.00 1.91
N GLN A 730 -11.86 32.19 1.22
CA GLN A 730 -10.94 32.63 0.18
C GLN A 730 -11.36 32.02 -1.16
N GLY A 731 -11.73 32.89 -2.10
CA GLY A 731 -12.31 32.51 -3.38
C GLY A 731 -13.70 33.12 -3.58
N SER A 732 -14.17 33.18 -4.82
CA SER A 732 -15.49 33.70 -5.19
C SER A 732 -16.15 32.81 -6.23
N ILE A 733 -17.49 32.80 -6.23
CA ILE A 733 -18.29 32.23 -7.31
C ILE A 733 -18.99 33.40 -8.01
N ASP A 734 -18.91 33.43 -9.33
CA ASP A 734 -19.67 34.35 -10.15
C ASP A 734 -21.08 33.81 -10.35
N ALA A 735 -22.08 34.58 -9.94
CA ALA A 735 -23.47 34.28 -10.28
C ALA A 735 -24.22 35.56 -10.62
N PHE A 736 -25.27 35.44 -11.42
CA PHE A 736 -26.19 36.54 -11.66
C PHE A 736 -27.10 36.71 -10.43
N LEU A 737 -26.97 37.84 -9.74
CA LEU A 737 -27.67 38.12 -8.49
C LEU A 737 -28.30 39.51 -8.56
N SER A 738 -29.41 39.72 -7.85
CA SER A 738 -29.80 41.05 -7.37
C SER A 738 -29.30 41.19 -5.94
N TYR A 739 -28.40 42.14 -5.70
CA TYR A 739 -27.70 42.25 -4.43
C TYR A 739 -27.61 43.71 -3.98
N GLY A 740 -27.73 43.89 -2.66
CA GLY A 740 -27.31 45.11 -2.00
C GLY A 740 -25.79 45.12 -1.95
N TRP A 741 -25.16 46.16 -2.46
CA TRP A 741 -23.71 46.29 -2.45
C TRP A 741 -23.29 47.50 -1.63
N LEU A 742 -22.15 47.33 -0.98
CA LEU A 742 -21.37 48.38 -0.36
C LEU A 742 -19.97 48.22 -0.93
N ASN A 743 -19.60 49.06 -1.90
CA ASN A 743 -18.31 48.92 -2.59
C ASN A 743 -17.20 49.68 -1.85
N GLY A 744 -15.97 49.54 -2.34
CA GLY A 744 -14.80 50.29 -1.84
C GLY A 744 -14.93 51.82 -1.94
N SER A 745 -15.98 52.32 -2.59
CA SER A 745 -16.37 53.73 -2.73
C SER A 745 -17.57 54.12 -1.85
N GLY A 746 -18.03 53.25 -0.94
CA GLY A 746 -19.02 53.58 0.10
C GLY A 746 -20.43 53.84 -0.40
N ASN A 747 -20.63 53.72 -1.71
CA ASN A 747 -21.95 53.73 -2.30
C ASN A 747 -22.66 52.47 -1.79
N THR A 748 -23.84 52.70 -1.22
CA THR A 748 -24.81 51.65 -0.98
C THR A 748 -25.83 51.70 -2.08
N GLY A 749 -26.20 50.55 -2.62
CA GLY A 749 -27.16 50.49 -3.69
C GLY A 749 -27.61 49.07 -3.94
N THR A 750 -28.61 48.94 -4.79
CA THR A 750 -29.03 47.66 -5.35
C THR A 750 -28.46 47.58 -6.76
N ALA A 751 -27.79 46.48 -7.08
CA ALA A 751 -27.38 46.15 -8.44
C ALA A 751 -27.94 44.78 -8.82
N SER A 752 -28.07 44.56 -10.12
CA SER A 752 -28.40 43.26 -10.70
C SER A 752 -27.41 42.94 -11.81
N GLY A 753 -26.69 41.83 -11.69
CA GLY A 753 -25.63 41.46 -12.63
C GLY A 753 -24.86 40.22 -12.16
N THR A 754 -23.93 39.74 -12.98
CA THR A 754 -22.99 38.68 -12.59
C THR A 754 -21.89 39.27 -11.73
N ALA A 755 -21.80 38.84 -10.47
CA ALA A 755 -20.79 39.31 -9.53
C ALA A 755 -20.23 38.16 -8.69
N GLY A 756 -18.92 38.22 -8.44
CA GLY A 756 -18.22 37.29 -7.57
C GLY A 756 -18.58 37.54 -6.11
N TYR A 757 -19.01 36.50 -5.41
CA TYR A 757 -19.23 36.55 -3.97
C TYR A 757 -18.57 35.35 -3.28
N SER A 758 -18.15 35.57 -2.03
CA SER A 758 -17.57 34.53 -1.16
C SER A 758 -18.57 34.02 -0.13
N LEU A 759 -19.61 34.81 0.19
CA LEU A 759 -20.68 34.44 1.12
C LEU A 759 -22.03 34.80 0.49
N TYR A 760 -22.92 33.81 0.37
CA TYR A 760 -24.31 34.00 -0.01
C TYR A 760 -25.20 33.64 1.16
N ALA A 761 -26.05 34.58 1.57
CA ALA A 761 -27.06 34.37 2.59
C ALA A 761 -28.44 34.61 1.93
N ASP A 762 -29.31 33.61 2.00
CA ASP A 762 -30.66 33.67 1.42
C ASP A 762 -31.56 34.73 2.10
N GLN A 763 -31.26 35.06 3.35
CA GLN A 763 -31.96 36.09 4.12
C GLN A 763 -31.00 37.16 4.64
N ARG A 764 -31.16 37.62 5.88
CA ARG A 764 -30.38 38.71 6.46
C ARG A 764 -29.15 38.16 7.18
N ILE A 765 -28.03 38.87 7.08
CA ILE A 765 -26.90 38.71 7.98
C ILE A 765 -27.19 39.58 9.21
N ALA A 766 -27.40 38.94 10.36
CA ALA A 766 -27.54 39.63 11.64
C ALA A 766 -26.19 39.64 12.34
N ALA A 767 -25.65 40.83 12.62
CA ALA A 767 -24.44 41.03 13.39
C ALA A 767 -24.68 42.19 14.38
N VAL A 768 -24.05 42.13 15.55
CA VAL A 768 -24.03 43.27 16.50
C VAL A 768 -23.38 44.49 15.86
N GLU A 769 -22.40 44.25 14.98
CA GLU A 769 -21.68 45.25 14.22
C GLU A 769 -21.29 44.65 12.86
N PHE A 770 -21.50 45.40 11.76
CA PHE A 770 -21.06 45.02 10.41
C PHE A 770 -20.13 46.11 9.89
N ASN A 771 -18.82 45.85 9.95
CA ASN A 771 -17.79 46.83 9.64
C ASN A 771 -17.32 46.77 8.17
N ALA A 772 -17.45 47.89 7.47
CA ALA A 772 -16.95 48.10 6.12
C ALA A 772 -16.36 49.53 5.98
N PHE A 773 -15.04 49.63 5.89
CA PHE A 773 -14.30 50.89 6.12
C PHE A 773 -13.98 51.70 4.84
N SER A 774 -14.10 53.05 4.87
CA SER A 774 -13.21 54.01 4.16
C SER A 774 -13.48 55.52 4.47
N ASP A 775 -12.40 56.32 4.62
CA ASP A 775 -12.29 57.68 5.23
C ASP A 775 -12.41 58.87 4.25
N VAL A 776 -12.06 58.69 2.96
CA VAL A 776 -11.97 59.79 1.97
C VAL A 776 -13.34 60.41 1.58
N ARG A 777 -14.45 59.78 1.95
CA ARG A 777 -15.76 59.97 1.31
C ARG A 777 -16.69 60.98 1.97
N ILE A 778 -16.27 61.61 3.06
CA ILE A 778 -17.07 62.64 3.75
C ILE A 778 -16.56 64.07 3.49
N LYS A 779 -15.61 64.26 2.56
CA LYS A 779 -14.99 65.56 2.25
C LYS A 779 -15.06 65.86 0.74
N ASN A 780 -15.42 67.09 0.36
CA ASN A 780 -15.32 67.58 -1.02
C ASN A 780 -13.94 68.25 -1.19
N ILE A 781 -12.98 67.57 -1.83
CA ILE A 781 -11.57 67.99 -1.85
C ILE A 781 -11.35 69.07 -2.90
N LEU A 782 -11.19 70.32 -2.47
CA LEU A 782 -10.95 71.48 -3.33
C LEU A 782 -9.51 71.57 -3.85
N GLY A 783 -8.55 70.90 -3.16
CA GLY A 783 -7.14 70.90 -3.51
C GLY A 783 -6.25 70.59 -2.29
N ILE A 784 -4.95 70.45 -2.52
CA ILE A 784 -3.94 70.37 -1.44
C ILE A 784 -3.49 71.80 -1.13
N SER A 785 -3.40 72.16 0.16
CA SER A 785 -2.97 73.50 0.60
C SER A 785 -1.57 73.85 0.11
N ASN A 786 -1.33 75.11 -0.26
CA ASN A 786 -0.02 75.59 -0.71
C ASN A 786 0.85 75.93 0.50
N ALA A 787 1.66 74.96 0.91
CA ALA A 787 2.47 75.06 2.12
C ALA A 787 3.46 76.25 2.14
N ALA A 788 3.89 76.78 0.98
CA ALA A 788 4.78 77.95 0.92
C ALA A 788 4.03 79.27 1.18
N GLU A 789 2.82 79.41 0.63
CA GLU A 789 1.92 80.53 0.94
C GLU A 789 1.42 80.43 2.38
N ASP A 790 1.09 79.23 2.85
CA ASP A 790 0.64 79.00 4.24
C ASP A 790 1.69 79.45 5.28
N LEU A 791 2.99 79.23 5.01
CA LEU A 791 4.08 79.70 5.87
C LEU A 791 4.19 81.23 5.89
N GLN A 792 4.00 81.88 4.74
CA GLN A 792 4.00 83.33 4.67
C GLN A 792 2.78 83.92 5.39
N THR A 793 1.59 83.36 5.15
CA THR A 793 0.36 83.75 5.85
C THR A 793 0.48 83.58 7.36
N LEU A 794 1.11 82.49 7.85
CA LEU A 794 1.36 82.30 9.27
C LEU A 794 2.30 83.38 9.85
N MET A 795 3.32 83.81 9.10
CA MET A 795 4.28 84.84 9.53
C MET A 795 3.65 86.24 9.58
N ASP A 796 2.63 86.48 8.75
CA ASP A 796 1.92 87.75 8.69
C ASP A 796 0.80 87.87 9.76
N ILE A 797 0.48 86.78 10.49
CA ILE A 797 -0.44 86.82 11.63
C ILE A 797 0.26 87.39 12.86
N GLU A 798 -0.21 88.54 13.34
CA GLU A 798 0.29 89.16 14.56
C GLU A 798 -0.27 88.48 15.83
N ILE A 799 0.61 88.19 16.80
CA ILE A 799 0.21 87.72 18.13
C ILE A 799 0.16 88.91 19.08
N THR A 800 -1.00 89.17 19.67
CA THR A 800 -1.26 90.36 20.47
C THR A 800 -1.52 90.01 21.93
N ASP A 801 -0.92 90.77 22.84
CA ASP A 801 -1.28 90.72 24.26
C ASP A 801 -2.36 91.77 24.53
N TYR A 802 -3.55 91.35 24.98
CA TYR A 802 -4.66 92.26 25.29
C TYR A 802 -5.41 91.84 26.56
N THR A 803 -6.17 92.77 27.14
CA THR A 803 -7.17 92.49 28.20
C THR A 803 -8.56 92.76 27.65
N LEU A 804 -9.55 91.98 28.09
CA LEU A 804 -10.93 92.16 27.64
C LEU A 804 -11.56 93.39 28.31
N ILE A 805 -12.39 94.14 27.58
CA ILE A 805 -13.11 95.30 28.12
C ILE A 805 -14.16 94.84 29.15
N ASP A 806 -14.83 93.70 28.90
CA ASP A 806 -15.66 93.01 29.90
C ASP A 806 -14.79 92.28 30.94
N THR A 807 -14.24 93.06 31.86
CA THR A 807 -13.42 92.56 32.97
C THR A 807 -14.26 91.92 34.09
N VAL A 808 -15.58 92.06 34.07
CA VAL A 808 -16.48 91.61 35.15
C VAL A 808 -16.92 90.17 34.92
N ALA A 809 -17.34 89.82 33.71
CA ALA A 809 -17.72 88.45 33.38
C ALA A 809 -16.53 87.60 32.90
N ARG A 810 -15.50 88.21 32.29
CA ARG A 810 -14.36 87.48 31.71
C ARG A 810 -13.01 87.69 32.42
N GLY A 811 -12.98 88.52 33.46
CA GLY A 811 -11.81 88.75 34.31
C GLY A 811 -10.78 89.73 33.71
N ALA A 812 -9.90 90.29 34.56
CA ALA A 812 -8.84 91.23 34.15
C ALA A 812 -7.52 90.54 33.73
N GLN A 813 -7.59 89.29 33.27
CA GLN A 813 -6.40 88.52 32.89
C GLN A 813 -5.84 89.00 31.55
N SER A 814 -4.51 89.04 31.44
CA SER A 814 -3.83 89.30 30.17
C SER A 814 -3.93 88.06 29.26
N HIS A 815 -4.39 88.23 28.04
CA HIS A 815 -4.49 87.18 27.03
C HIS A 815 -3.46 87.41 25.92
N LYS A 816 -2.67 86.38 25.60
CA LYS A 816 -1.80 86.34 24.41
C LYS A 816 -2.51 85.57 23.31
N LYS A 817 -3.18 86.28 22.41
CA LYS A 817 -4.02 85.71 21.35
C LYS A 817 -3.98 86.60 20.11
N VAL A 818 -4.53 86.09 19.02
CA VAL A 818 -4.76 86.91 17.82
C VAL A 818 -6.00 87.79 18.00
N ILE A 819 -6.01 88.94 17.33
CA ILE A 819 -7.21 89.78 17.18
C ILE A 819 -7.92 89.38 15.89
N ALA A 820 -9.22 89.13 15.96
CA ALA A 820 -9.99 88.56 14.85
C ALA A 820 -9.90 89.40 13.57
N GLN A 821 -10.01 90.72 13.68
CA GLN A 821 -9.93 91.64 12.54
C GLN A 821 -8.54 91.66 11.88
N GLN A 822 -7.47 91.38 12.64
CA GLN A 822 -6.13 91.28 12.08
C GLN A 822 -5.96 89.96 11.33
N VAL A 823 -6.47 88.85 11.88
CA VAL A 823 -6.46 87.55 11.22
C VAL A 823 -7.30 87.59 9.94
N GLU A 824 -8.43 88.29 9.93
CA GLU A 824 -9.29 88.35 8.76
C GLU A 824 -8.59 88.99 7.54
N ALA A 825 -7.73 89.98 7.79
CA ALA A 825 -6.98 90.66 6.72
C ALA A 825 -5.96 89.74 6.01
N VAL A 826 -5.49 88.69 6.69
CA VAL A 826 -4.42 87.79 6.19
C VAL A 826 -4.88 86.36 5.94
N PHE A 827 -5.85 85.87 6.72
CA PHE A 827 -6.41 84.52 6.70
C PHE A 827 -7.92 84.55 6.96
N PRO A 828 -8.71 85.15 6.04
CA PRO A 828 -10.14 85.43 6.24
C PRO A 828 -10.97 84.18 6.55
N GLN A 829 -10.59 83.02 6.04
CA GLN A 829 -11.29 81.75 6.29
C GLN A 829 -11.24 81.28 7.75
N ALA A 830 -10.31 81.78 8.57
CA ALA A 830 -10.26 81.51 10.01
C ALA A 830 -11.05 82.51 10.83
N VAL A 831 -11.77 83.42 10.19
CA VAL A 831 -12.61 84.41 10.87
C VAL A 831 -14.04 84.28 10.36
N SER A 832 -14.98 84.27 11.29
CA SER A 832 -16.39 84.31 10.97
C SER A 832 -17.07 85.43 11.74
N THR A 833 -17.99 86.11 11.10
CA THR A 833 -18.83 87.12 11.73
C THR A 833 -20.09 86.49 12.28
N ILE A 834 -20.45 86.88 13.49
CA ILE A 834 -21.70 86.54 14.13
C ILE A 834 -22.37 87.82 14.62
N THR A 835 -23.66 87.77 14.88
CA THR A 835 -24.34 88.83 15.63
C THR A 835 -24.09 88.60 17.12
N ASP A 836 -23.41 89.56 17.77
CA ASP A 836 -23.21 89.56 19.22
C ASP A 836 -23.04 91.01 19.72
N VAL A 837 -22.93 91.19 21.04
CA VAL A 837 -22.89 92.50 21.68
C VAL A 837 -21.46 92.91 22.03
N VAL A 838 -21.03 94.07 21.53
CA VAL A 838 -19.74 94.65 21.87
C VAL A 838 -19.87 95.49 23.14
N PRO A 839 -19.00 95.33 24.16
CA PRO A 839 -19.02 96.13 25.38
C PRO A 839 -18.39 97.53 25.16
N ASP A 840 -18.87 98.29 24.18
CA ASP A 840 -18.29 99.57 23.77
C ASP A 840 -18.72 100.75 24.66
N ILE A 841 -19.93 100.70 25.22
CA ILE A 841 -20.47 101.74 26.11
C ILE A 841 -20.11 101.47 27.57
N TYR A 842 -20.32 100.23 28.03
CA TYR A 842 -19.88 99.64 29.30
C TYR A 842 -19.93 100.56 30.54
N LYS A 843 -21.08 101.21 30.79
CA LYS A 843 -21.28 102.23 31.85
C LYS A 843 -22.61 102.07 32.57
N ARG A 844 -22.70 102.53 33.82
CA ARG A 844 -23.96 102.61 34.59
C ARG A 844 -24.69 103.91 34.28
N ALA A 845 -26.02 103.85 34.25
CA ALA A 845 -26.90 104.97 34.03
C ALA A 845 -28.24 104.77 34.75
N ASN A 846 -28.96 105.86 35.02
CA ASN A 846 -30.30 105.79 35.62
C ASN A 846 -31.35 105.73 34.50
N ILE A 847 -32.44 104.99 34.70
CA ILE A 847 -33.56 104.90 33.73
C ILE A 847 -34.86 105.43 34.35
N GLU A 848 -35.54 106.33 33.65
CA GLU A 848 -36.83 106.90 34.07
C GLU A 848 -37.76 107.09 32.86
N ASN A 849 -39.00 106.61 32.95
CA ASN A 849 -39.95 106.42 31.87
C ASN A 849 -39.34 105.80 30.60
N GLY A 850 -38.50 104.77 30.77
CA GLY A 850 -37.76 104.11 29.69
C GLY A 850 -36.58 104.92 29.13
N TRP A 851 -36.30 106.12 29.64
CA TRP A 851 -35.14 106.94 29.22
C TRP A 851 -33.90 106.65 30.07
N VAL A 852 -32.92 106.01 29.46
CA VAL A 852 -31.58 105.78 30.03
C VAL A 852 -30.76 107.06 29.91
N ARG A 853 -30.44 107.69 31.04
CA ARG A 853 -29.66 108.94 31.12
C ARG A 853 -28.17 108.69 30.98
N LEU A 854 -27.74 108.42 29.76
CA LEU A 854 -26.34 108.29 29.38
C LEU A 854 -26.09 109.03 28.07
N ALA A 855 -25.04 109.86 28.03
CA ALA A 855 -24.58 110.42 26.77
C ALA A 855 -23.96 109.30 25.91
N THR A 856 -24.63 108.98 24.80
CA THR A 856 -24.22 107.95 23.84
C THR A 856 -24.41 108.48 22.42
N ASP A 857 -23.73 107.85 21.47
CA ASP A 857 -23.87 108.06 20.03
C ASP A 857 -24.94 107.15 19.39
N LEU A 858 -25.58 106.28 20.18
CA LEU A 858 -26.64 105.38 19.73
C LEU A 858 -27.71 106.12 18.92
N GLN A 859 -28.25 105.45 17.90
CA GLN A 859 -29.31 105.96 17.01
C GLN A 859 -30.62 105.18 17.20
N PRO A 860 -31.80 105.79 16.92
CA PRO A 860 -33.06 105.05 16.89
C PRO A 860 -33.01 103.87 15.90
N GLY A 861 -33.46 102.70 16.34
CA GLY A 861 -33.40 101.43 15.59
C GLY A 861 -32.17 100.57 15.90
N GLU A 862 -31.14 101.12 16.54
CA GLU A 862 -30.01 100.32 17.02
C GLU A 862 -30.40 99.51 18.27
N LYS A 863 -29.73 98.38 18.47
CA LYS A 863 -29.99 97.51 19.62
C LYS A 863 -28.86 97.63 20.63
N VAL A 864 -29.22 97.75 21.91
CA VAL A 864 -28.28 97.91 23.01
C VAL A 864 -28.61 96.92 24.12
N LYS A 865 -27.57 96.28 24.65
CA LYS A 865 -27.71 95.37 25.78
C LYS A 865 -27.72 96.15 27.08
N LEU A 866 -28.81 95.98 27.82
CA LEU A 866 -29.01 96.61 29.12
C LEU A 866 -29.14 95.53 30.18
N ILE A 867 -28.48 95.76 31.31
CA ILE A 867 -28.47 94.85 32.46
C ILE A 867 -28.98 95.63 33.66
N SER A 868 -30.19 95.29 34.12
CA SER A 868 -30.78 95.75 35.37
C SER A 868 -30.82 94.61 36.39
N LYS A 869 -31.38 94.85 37.58
CA LYS A 869 -31.59 93.78 38.57
C LYS A 869 -32.59 92.71 38.11
N GLU A 870 -33.53 93.07 37.25
CA GLU A 870 -34.66 92.22 36.86
C GLU A 870 -34.58 91.74 35.40
N SER A 871 -33.72 92.34 34.58
CA SER A 871 -33.54 91.95 33.18
C SER A 871 -32.10 92.05 32.71
N ASN A 872 -31.68 91.10 31.87
CA ASN A 872 -30.42 91.09 31.13
C ASN A 872 -30.76 90.73 29.69
N ALA A 873 -31.08 91.73 28.88
CA ALA A 873 -31.60 91.53 27.53
C ALA A 873 -31.14 92.65 26.60
N ILE A 874 -31.37 92.43 25.31
CA ILE A 874 -31.08 93.37 24.23
C ILE A 874 -32.36 94.12 23.92
N TYR A 875 -32.27 95.45 23.89
CA TYR A 875 -33.39 96.35 23.68
C TYR A 875 -33.12 97.23 22.46
N GLU A 876 -34.15 97.48 21.66
CA GLU A 876 -34.08 98.44 20.57
C GLU A 876 -34.22 99.87 21.10
N VAL A 877 -33.36 100.77 20.64
CA VAL A 877 -33.38 102.19 20.95
C VAL A 877 -34.51 102.84 20.17
N GLN A 878 -35.52 103.34 20.86
CA GLN A 878 -36.74 103.90 20.25
C GLN A 878 -36.57 105.39 19.89
N ALA A 879 -35.84 106.15 20.71
CA ALA A 879 -35.61 107.59 20.53
C ALA A 879 -34.34 108.04 21.24
N VAL A 880 -33.72 109.13 20.79
CA VAL A 880 -32.45 109.65 21.36
C VAL A 880 -32.55 111.16 21.53
N ARG A 881 -32.02 111.67 22.65
CA ARG A 881 -31.89 113.10 22.95
C ARG A 881 -30.55 113.38 23.60
N GLU A 882 -30.19 114.66 23.73
CA GLU A 882 -28.94 115.05 24.37
C GLU A 882 -28.83 114.45 25.80
N GLY A 883 -27.85 113.57 25.99
CA GLY A 883 -27.57 112.92 27.28
C GLY A 883 -28.48 111.74 27.67
N ALA A 884 -29.39 111.26 26.80
CA ALA A 884 -30.22 110.09 27.10
C ALA A 884 -30.80 109.40 25.86
N PHE A 885 -31.10 108.10 25.96
CA PHE A 885 -31.82 107.34 24.93
C PHE A 885 -32.98 106.55 25.53
N GLN A 886 -34.03 106.29 24.76
CA GLN A 886 -35.25 105.61 25.21
C GLN A 886 -35.28 104.16 24.70
N VAL A 887 -35.70 103.24 25.57
CA VAL A 887 -35.89 101.81 25.28
C VAL A 887 -37.19 101.32 25.93
N ASP A 888 -37.70 100.19 25.44
CA ASP A 888 -38.84 99.49 26.05
C ASP A 888 -38.40 98.65 27.26
N LEU A 889 -37.92 99.33 28.29
CA LEU A 889 -37.53 98.74 29.57
C LEU A 889 -38.23 99.50 30.70
N ALA A 890 -38.94 98.77 31.57
CA ALA A 890 -39.59 99.34 32.74
C ALA A 890 -38.57 99.99 33.69
N ASP A 891 -39.00 101.05 34.39
CA ASP A 891 -38.13 101.86 35.23
C ASP A 891 -37.49 101.09 36.37
N SER A 892 -36.22 101.43 36.64
CA SER A 892 -35.34 100.81 37.63
C SER A 892 -34.39 101.87 38.17
N ASP A 893 -33.97 101.77 39.43
CA ASP A 893 -33.07 102.76 40.05
C ASP A 893 -31.74 102.94 39.27
N GLU A 894 -31.22 101.84 38.70
CA GLU A 894 -29.96 101.83 37.94
C GLU A 894 -29.97 100.74 36.86
N VAL A 895 -29.42 101.03 35.68
CA VAL A 895 -29.18 100.08 34.58
C VAL A 895 -27.72 100.16 34.14
N PHE A 896 -27.10 99.01 33.88
CA PHE A 896 -25.79 98.93 33.26
C PHE A 896 -25.95 98.79 31.74
N VAL A 897 -25.47 99.79 31.01
CA VAL A 897 -25.42 99.79 29.55
C VAL A 897 -24.16 99.05 29.15
N TYR A 898 -24.32 97.79 28.74
CA TYR A 898 -23.19 96.95 28.37
C TYR A 898 -22.58 97.42 27.04
N GLY A 899 -23.40 97.61 26.02
CA GLY A 899 -22.99 98.14 24.71
C GLY A 899 -23.91 97.70 23.59
N ARG A 900 -23.55 98.01 22.35
CA ARG A 900 -24.39 97.80 21.16
C ARG A 900 -24.32 96.36 20.62
N GLU A 901 -25.44 95.82 20.16
CA GLU A 901 -25.46 94.60 19.34
C GLU A 901 -24.97 94.97 17.94
N VAL A 902 -24.04 94.17 17.42
CA VAL A 902 -23.49 94.35 16.08
C VAL A 902 -23.59 93.05 15.31
N ASP A 903 -23.90 93.12 14.01
CA ASP A 903 -23.95 91.96 13.12
C ASP A 903 -22.56 91.55 12.59
N ASP A 904 -21.52 92.33 12.90
CA ASP A 904 -20.14 92.14 12.49
C ASP A 904 -19.22 91.75 13.66
N PHE A 905 -19.70 90.96 14.61
CA PHE A 905 -18.84 90.48 15.70
C PHE A 905 -17.92 89.38 15.18
N HIS A 906 -16.63 89.68 15.07
CA HIS A 906 -15.65 88.74 14.49
C HIS A 906 -15.19 87.71 15.53
N THR A 907 -15.27 86.43 15.16
CA THR A 907 -14.79 85.30 15.96
C THR A 907 -13.74 84.51 15.19
N VAL A 908 -12.75 83.95 15.91
CA VAL A 908 -11.62 83.25 15.32
C VAL A 908 -11.78 81.74 15.46
N ASP A 909 -11.67 81.03 14.34
CA ASP A 909 -11.48 79.59 14.28
C ASP A 909 -9.99 79.26 14.51
N TYR A 910 -9.67 78.90 15.75
CA TYR A 910 -8.31 78.51 16.13
C TYR A 910 -7.88 77.15 15.56
N GLU A 911 -8.81 76.28 15.14
CA GLU A 911 -8.47 75.00 14.50
C GLU A 911 -7.96 75.24 13.07
N ALA A 912 -8.57 76.17 12.33
CA ALA A 912 -8.09 76.59 11.01
C ALA A 912 -6.66 77.15 11.06
N ILE A 913 -6.35 77.98 12.07
CA ILE A 913 -4.99 78.51 12.29
C ILE A 913 -4.02 77.40 12.70
N ALA A 914 -4.46 76.43 13.51
CA ALA A 914 -3.63 75.28 13.88
C ALA A 914 -3.29 74.40 12.66
N MET A 915 -4.23 74.20 11.74
CA MET A 915 -3.98 73.44 10.50
C MET A 915 -3.09 74.22 9.52
N LEU A 916 -3.21 75.56 9.45
CA LEU A 916 -2.28 76.43 8.74
C LEU A 916 -0.84 76.26 9.27
N ASN A 917 -0.68 76.23 10.61
CA ASN A 917 0.61 76.01 11.25
C ASN A 917 1.21 74.63 10.94
N ILE A 918 0.39 73.58 10.85
CA ILE A 918 0.86 72.24 10.45
C ILE A 918 1.41 72.29 9.01
N SER A 919 0.71 72.93 8.07
CA SER A 919 1.15 73.08 6.68
C SER A 919 2.45 73.90 6.58
N ALA A 920 2.52 75.03 7.28
CA ALA A 920 3.70 75.89 7.37
C ALA A 920 4.92 75.18 7.97
N THR A 921 4.72 74.39 9.05
CA THR A 921 5.78 73.61 9.70
C THR A 921 6.32 72.52 8.76
N GLN A 922 5.45 71.88 7.99
CA GLN A 922 5.87 70.93 6.95
C GLN A 922 6.67 71.62 5.84
N ALA A 923 6.29 72.82 5.41
CA ALA A 923 7.07 73.62 4.45
C ALA A 923 8.47 73.94 4.98
N GLN A 924 8.55 74.40 6.22
CA GLN A 924 9.81 74.70 6.89
C GLN A 924 10.69 73.45 6.99
N GLN A 925 10.13 72.29 7.33
CA GLN A 925 10.88 71.02 7.37
C GLN A 925 11.38 70.60 5.98
N ARG A 926 10.61 70.83 4.91
CA ARG A 926 11.05 70.56 3.53
C ARG A 926 12.19 71.49 3.12
N ILE A 927 12.15 72.77 3.49
CA ILE A 927 13.26 73.71 3.25
C ILE A 927 14.52 73.25 4.00
N ILE A 928 14.40 72.84 5.27
CA ILE A 928 15.51 72.30 6.05
C ILE A 928 16.07 71.03 5.41
N ALA A 929 15.22 70.12 4.95
CA ALA A 929 15.65 68.90 4.25
C ALA A 929 16.33 69.20 2.91
N ALA A 930 15.82 70.16 2.14
CA ALA A 930 16.43 70.61 0.88
C ALA A 930 17.81 71.24 1.13
N GLN A 931 17.94 72.10 2.15
CA GLN A 931 19.22 72.67 2.57
C GLN A 931 20.21 71.59 3.04
N GLN A 932 19.74 70.55 3.76
CA GLN A 932 20.58 69.41 4.15
C GLN A 932 21.01 68.57 2.95
N SER A 933 20.13 68.38 1.96
CA SER A 933 20.45 67.68 0.72
C SER A 933 21.45 68.45 -0.13
N GLU A 934 21.27 69.77 -0.26
CA GLU A 934 22.24 70.65 -0.94
C GLU A 934 23.58 70.63 -0.23
N LEU A 935 23.59 70.69 1.11
CA LEU A 935 24.81 70.54 1.91
C LEU A 935 25.50 69.18 1.69
N ALA A 936 24.73 68.11 1.52
CA ALA A 936 25.26 66.78 1.23
C ALA A 936 25.87 66.70 -0.19
N VAL A 937 25.20 67.27 -1.19
CA VAL A 937 25.71 67.36 -2.57
C VAL A 937 26.96 68.23 -2.64
N LEU A 938 26.97 69.38 -1.97
CA LEU A 938 28.13 70.27 -1.93
C LEU A 938 29.32 69.57 -1.26
N LYS A 939 29.09 68.82 -0.17
CA LYS A 939 30.12 67.99 0.46
C LYS A 939 30.62 66.88 -0.47
N ALA A 940 29.73 66.24 -1.22
CA ALA A 940 30.11 65.22 -2.20
C ALA A 940 30.91 65.80 -3.38
N GLN A 941 30.54 66.99 -3.88
CA GLN A 941 31.29 67.71 -4.90
C GLN A 941 32.67 68.13 -4.41
N VAL A 942 32.77 68.65 -3.18
CA VAL A 942 34.07 68.98 -2.55
C VAL A 942 34.94 67.72 -2.42
N ALA A 943 34.35 66.57 -2.02
CA ALA A 943 35.07 65.30 -1.95
C ALA A 943 35.52 64.80 -3.34
N ALA A 944 34.65 64.91 -4.36
CA ALA A 944 34.95 64.54 -5.74
C ALA A 944 36.07 65.41 -6.34
N GLN A 945 35.99 66.73 -6.17
CA GLN A 945 37.03 67.67 -6.57
C GLN A 945 38.34 67.41 -5.82
N GLN A 946 38.30 67.06 -4.53
CA GLN A 946 39.50 66.68 -3.78
C GLN A 946 40.12 65.38 -4.32
N SER A 947 39.29 64.42 -4.73
CA SER A 947 39.72 63.18 -5.36
C SER A 947 40.31 63.42 -6.75
N GLU A 948 39.71 64.30 -7.55
CA GLU A 948 40.20 64.73 -8.87
C GLU A 948 41.53 65.49 -8.75
N ILE A 949 41.66 66.41 -7.79
CA ILE A 949 42.93 67.09 -7.50
C ILE A 949 44.01 66.08 -7.09
N THR A 950 43.65 65.03 -6.35
CA THR A 950 44.59 63.97 -5.97
C THR A 950 45.00 63.11 -7.16
N ALA A 951 44.05 62.77 -8.03
CA ALA A 951 44.29 62.05 -9.28
C ALA A 951 45.17 62.86 -10.24
N LEU A 952 44.84 64.13 -10.47
CA LEU A 952 45.63 65.06 -11.27
C LEU A 952 47.03 65.27 -10.69
N LYS A 953 47.20 65.33 -9.36
CA LYS A 953 48.54 65.34 -8.74
C LYS A 953 49.32 64.06 -9.02
N SER A 954 48.66 62.90 -8.93
CA SER A 954 49.29 61.61 -9.26
C SER A 954 49.66 61.52 -10.75
N GLU A 955 48.79 62.02 -11.63
CA GLU A 955 49.03 62.06 -13.06
C GLU A 955 50.13 63.05 -13.43
N ASN A 956 50.17 64.22 -12.79
CA ASN A 956 51.24 65.19 -12.97
C ASN A 956 52.58 64.65 -12.46
N ASN A 957 52.60 63.87 -11.37
CA ASN A 957 53.78 63.13 -10.92
C ASN A 957 54.21 62.05 -11.92
N LYS A 958 53.25 61.36 -12.55
CA LYS A 958 53.51 60.36 -13.60
C LYS A 958 54.05 61.02 -14.87
N LEU A 959 53.46 62.12 -15.34
CA LEU A 959 53.97 62.94 -16.44
C LEU A 959 55.37 63.48 -16.13
N ALA A 960 55.63 63.95 -14.91
CA ALA A 960 56.98 64.36 -14.49
C ALA A 960 57.98 63.18 -14.48
N SER A 961 57.54 61.95 -14.21
CA SER A 961 58.39 60.75 -14.34
C SER A 961 58.60 60.33 -15.79
N GLN A 962 57.58 60.47 -16.64
CA GLN A 962 57.65 60.18 -18.08
C GLN A 962 58.50 61.20 -18.82
N ASN A 963 58.41 62.49 -18.48
CA ASN A 963 59.27 63.53 -19.02
C ASN A 963 60.73 63.26 -18.63
N ARG A 964 61.01 62.86 -17.38
CA ARG A 964 62.37 62.42 -16.99
C ARG A 964 62.82 61.18 -17.77
N ALA A 965 61.93 60.23 -18.05
CA ALA A 965 62.25 59.06 -18.88
C ALA A 965 62.46 59.43 -20.36
N PHE A 966 61.72 60.40 -20.88
CA PHE A 966 61.89 60.93 -22.23
C PHE A 966 63.19 61.71 -22.35
N GLU A 967 63.52 62.56 -21.39
CA GLU A 967 64.81 63.26 -21.34
C GLU A 967 65.97 62.26 -21.28
N ASN A 968 65.86 61.19 -20.46
CA ASN A 968 66.87 60.13 -20.43
C ASN A 968 66.95 59.34 -21.75
N ARG A 969 65.83 59.05 -22.42
CA ARG A 969 65.84 58.40 -23.75
C ARG A 969 66.36 59.34 -24.83
N PHE A 970 66.08 60.63 -24.75
CA PHE A 970 66.58 61.62 -25.68
C PHE A 970 68.10 61.75 -25.55
N ALA A 971 68.61 61.77 -24.31
CA ALA A 971 70.05 61.72 -24.05
C ALA A 971 70.70 60.42 -24.60
N GLN A 972 70.04 59.26 -24.46
CA GLN A 972 70.51 58.00 -25.04
C GLN A 972 70.46 57.98 -26.58
N ILE A 973 69.46 58.62 -27.19
CA ILE A 973 69.34 58.75 -28.65
C ILE A 973 70.40 59.71 -29.20
N GLU A 974 70.67 60.84 -28.53
CA GLU A 974 71.78 61.72 -28.90
C GLU A 974 73.13 60.99 -28.82
N GLN A 975 73.31 60.14 -27.81
CA GLN A 975 74.49 59.29 -27.68
C GLN A 975 74.59 58.24 -28.80
N ALA A 976 73.47 57.59 -29.17
CA ALA A 976 73.42 56.61 -30.27
C ALA A 976 73.57 57.24 -31.67
N LEU A 977 73.10 58.48 -31.87
CA LEU A 977 73.25 59.21 -33.15
C LEU A 977 74.69 59.65 -33.40
N GLN A 978 75.45 59.93 -32.33
CA GLN A 978 76.91 60.15 -32.41
C GLN A 978 77.66 58.88 -32.80
N GLU A 979 77.21 57.70 -32.35
CA GLU A 979 77.80 56.41 -32.74
C GLU A 979 77.46 55.99 -34.19
N LEU A 980 76.26 56.36 -34.70
CA LEU A 980 75.82 56.01 -36.07
C LEU A 980 76.49 56.84 -37.19
N ASN A 981 76.92 58.07 -36.90
CA ASN A 981 77.62 58.92 -37.88
C ASN A 981 79.06 58.44 -38.19
N GLY A 982 79.56 57.42 -37.46
CA GLY A 982 80.92 56.88 -37.61
C GLY A 982 81.08 55.74 -38.63
N ILE A 983 79.99 55.21 -39.22
CA ILE A 983 80.06 54.00 -40.04
C ILE A 983 79.58 54.28 -41.48
N LYS A 984 80.53 54.28 -42.42
CA LYS A 984 80.29 54.22 -43.88
C LYS A 984 80.49 52.78 -44.33
N LEU A 985 79.52 52.19 -45.06
CA LEU A 985 79.66 51.10 -46.06
C LEU A 985 78.25 50.84 -46.66
N THR A 986 77.97 51.14 -47.94
CA THR A 986 78.20 50.49 -49.26
C THR A 986 77.03 49.63 -49.76
N SER A 987 76.78 49.75 -51.06
CA SER A 987 75.51 49.55 -51.79
C SER A 987 75.05 48.10 -52.02
N ALA A 988 75.12 47.24 -50.99
CA ALA A 988 74.46 45.93 -50.98
C ALA A 988 73.50 45.74 -49.80
N GLU A 989 73.36 46.72 -48.91
CA GLU A 989 72.61 46.59 -47.64
C GLU A 989 71.54 47.69 -47.45
N ASN A 990 71.02 48.28 -48.54
CA ASN A 990 69.82 49.14 -48.48
C ASN A 990 68.58 48.36 -48.93
N ARG A 991 68.24 47.30 -48.20
CA ARG A 991 66.91 46.70 -48.17
C ARG A 991 66.34 46.77 -46.77
#